data_AF-A0A7J9SLQ6-F1
#
_entry.id   AF-A0A7J9SLQ6-F1
#
_cell.length_a   1.000
_cell.length_b   1.000
_cell.length_c   1.000
_cell.angle_alpha   90.00
_cell.angle_beta   90.00
_cell.angle_gamma   90.00
#
_symmetry.space_group_name_H-M   'P 1'
#
loop_
_entity.id
_entity.type
_entity.pdbx_description
1 polymer ?
#
loop_
_entity_poly.entity_id
_entity_poly.type
_entity_poly.pdbx_seq_one_letter_code
_entity_poly.pdbx_strand_id
1 'polypeptide(L)'
;MTGGAESNEEANRLRIARLQGIRSYIEDDDYGYIDLAGIYGADPQASSPYVVAGTFIPEEIGGSVTVVDADTDPEETLARENLNQMLNNFLPGGYKQRWGNFDLWRGNWGHDSDCGHADIAPMFEWSDSYPLTELLDSADEVAYTELSFDTDDVRVYEPLSIKVTKENKNDPSYVWIPKMGIPWIGDPPFNSESLASDPTTNYLWFKHPPEGFDEKGETYDGSALISGLSFDDDREFVRCYYASLLTLYPRGSDSTRSEILRYRNEADDTTAFVASRERSQLLTFDLDRDTVRDRIETALVEHPRLERDLRFAMLESNIWQRLFFDEGAIEHVFAVKPLVEHLLGVDYWRRVVDGDEMGVFTLSGTSLVTEIERLLPDDATRHLRLLGHEGRAVSGVQETVEENPGPLAELLARSRNREFLVDFAERVLVHSAEHALSTWSNNLTGSGTSFELWYDLNFQEMEASSAKISVYDPIQGGAGIAKEVYETLQTDAPAVGPGLASQGLCHSGTADRSTIDLLAQYPDGSLYDVYRNDHDRFIELVEEKVADRVANPDAYSMKDLVSHVEQRTQSLFETREIAAFYSYVAAEYTTVEEQVGRIPRVVDLALHLDRHVFTDPQIKATYERFADDSGRRDIAELGERLGELTVQCITACPDCLKTEPGLCLHGTGQQEAKLNRRLLTAVFDQ
;
A
#
# COMPACT_ATOMS: atom_id res chain seq x y z
N MET A 1 35.67 -10.80 -17.76
CA MET A 1 35.17 -12.14 -17.40
C MET A 1 33.65 -12.02 -17.24
N THR A 2 32.95 -11.82 -18.36
CA THR A 2 31.53 -11.37 -18.39
C THR A 2 30.57 -12.44 -18.94
N GLY A 3 31.05 -13.65 -19.25
CA GLY A 3 30.23 -14.71 -19.85
C GLY A 3 29.53 -15.65 -18.87
N GLY A 4 29.46 -15.31 -17.58
CA GLY A 4 28.86 -16.17 -16.54
C GLY A 4 27.39 -15.89 -16.24
N ALA A 5 26.97 -14.62 -16.33
CA ALA A 5 25.61 -14.20 -15.97
C ALA A 5 24.57 -14.52 -17.07
N GLU A 6 24.86 -14.19 -18.34
CA GLU A 6 23.98 -14.50 -19.49
C GLU A 6 23.71 -16.02 -19.62
N SER A 7 24.69 -16.86 -19.27
CA SER A 7 24.57 -18.32 -19.30
C SER A 7 23.58 -18.86 -18.27
N ASN A 8 23.41 -18.20 -17.13
CA ASN A 8 22.59 -18.69 -16.03
C ASN A 8 21.14 -18.24 -16.17
N GLU A 9 20.93 -17.05 -16.72
CA GLU A 9 19.61 -16.49 -16.99
C GLU A 9 18.91 -17.18 -18.16
N GLU A 10 19.62 -17.46 -19.26
CA GLU A 10 19.08 -18.28 -20.36
C GLU A 10 18.76 -19.70 -19.88
N ALA A 11 19.60 -20.27 -19.00
CA ALA A 11 19.35 -21.57 -18.39
C ALA A 11 18.11 -21.57 -17.50
N ASN A 12 17.92 -20.53 -16.67
CA ASN A 12 16.73 -20.37 -15.83
C ASN A 12 15.47 -20.12 -16.65
N ARG A 13 15.54 -19.30 -17.70
CA ARG A 13 14.40 -19.04 -18.59
C ARG A 13 13.99 -20.30 -19.36
N LEU A 14 14.96 -21.09 -19.82
CA LEU A 14 14.72 -22.42 -20.41
C LEU A 14 14.13 -23.40 -19.38
N ARG A 15 14.59 -23.37 -18.13
CA ARG A 15 14.06 -24.19 -17.04
C ARG A 15 12.60 -23.84 -16.74
N ILE A 16 12.27 -22.56 -16.58
CA ILE A 16 10.91 -22.08 -16.31
C ILE A 16 9.98 -22.39 -17.49
N ALA A 17 10.39 -22.10 -18.73
CA ALA A 17 9.60 -22.40 -19.93
C ALA A 17 9.35 -23.91 -20.08
N ARG A 18 10.33 -24.74 -19.70
CA ARG A 18 10.19 -26.20 -19.71
C ARG A 18 9.23 -26.68 -18.63
N LEU A 19 9.27 -26.11 -17.42
CA LEU A 19 8.33 -26.42 -16.33
C LEU A 19 6.89 -26.01 -16.68
N GLN A 20 6.70 -24.81 -17.24
CA GLN A 20 5.41 -24.33 -17.71
C GLN A 20 4.87 -25.17 -18.88
N GLY A 21 5.74 -25.56 -19.81
CA GLY A 21 5.39 -26.47 -20.90
C GLY A 21 4.97 -27.86 -20.40
N ILE A 22 5.67 -28.40 -19.40
CA ILE A 22 5.30 -29.67 -18.75
C ILE A 22 3.95 -29.55 -18.04
N ARG A 23 3.72 -28.45 -17.29
CA ARG A 23 2.44 -28.19 -16.61
C ARG A 23 1.27 -28.06 -17.59
N SER A 24 1.43 -27.25 -18.64
CA SER A 24 0.41 -27.07 -19.68
C SER A 24 0.10 -28.37 -20.42
N TYR A 25 1.10 -29.23 -20.63
CA TYR A 25 0.94 -30.53 -21.27
C TYR A 25 0.25 -31.58 -20.38
N ILE A 26 0.34 -31.42 -19.05
CA ILE A 26 -0.35 -32.27 -18.06
C ILE A 26 -1.81 -31.82 -17.87
N GLU A 27 -2.10 -30.53 -17.99
CA GLU A 27 -3.45 -29.98 -17.84
C GLU A 27 -4.34 -30.25 -19.08
N ASP A 28 -3.75 -30.47 -20.27
CA ASP A 28 -4.48 -30.65 -21.54
C ASP A 28 -4.79 -32.13 -21.93
N ASP A 29 -4.24 -33.16 -21.27
CA ASP A 29 -4.46 -34.57 -21.64
C ASP A 29 -4.61 -35.54 -20.45
N ASP A 30 -5.36 -36.63 -20.68
CA ASP A 30 -5.85 -37.66 -19.72
C ASP A 30 -4.74 -38.61 -19.17
N TYR A 31 -3.59 -38.05 -18.79
CA TYR A 31 -2.37 -38.78 -18.39
C TYR A 31 -2.03 -38.68 -16.90
N GLY A 32 -3.00 -39.02 -16.03
CA GLY A 32 -2.82 -39.11 -14.58
C GLY A 32 -1.83 -40.17 -14.07
N TYR A 33 -0.98 -40.75 -14.94
CA TYR A 33 0.05 -41.73 -14.59
C TYR A 33 1.49 -41.19 -14.70
N ILE A 34 1.70 -39.96 -15.18
CA ILE A 34 3.02 -39.34 -15.21
C ILE A 34 3.25 -38.68 -13.85
N ASP A 35 3.93 -39.40 -12.95
CA ASP A 35 4.43 -38.87 -11.70
C ASP A 35 5.56 -37.87 -11.99
N LEU A 36 5.35 -36.58 -11.68
CA LEU A 36 6.35 -35.52 -11.79
C LEU A 36 7.64 -35.88 -11.06
N ALA A 37 7.57 -36.62 -9.94
CA ALA A 37 8.73 -37.09 -9.20
C ALA A 37 9.59 -38.07 -10.03
N GLY A 38 8.97 -38.82 -10.94
CA GLY A 38 9.65 -39.74 -11.86
C GLY A 38 10.42 -39.05 -12.99
N ILE A 39 10.00 -37.85 -13.42
CA ILE A 39 10.67 -37.07 -14.47
C ILE A 39 12.00 -36.50 -13.96
N TYR A 40 12.02 -35.94 -12.74
CA TYR A 40 13.25 -35.44 -12.12
C TYR A 40 14.25 -36.56 -11.81
N GLY A 41 13.78 -37.78 -11.55
CA GLY A 41 14.66 -38.95 -11.41
C GLY A 41 15.24 -39.46 -12.74
N ALA A 42 14.66 -39.11 -13.88
CA ALA A 42 15.03 -39.62 -15.20
C ALA A 42 15.89 -38.65 -16.04
N ASP A 43 15.85 -37.35 -15.74
CA ASP A 43 16.67 -36.33 -16.39
C ASP A 43 17.80 -35.86 -15.45
N PRO A 44 19.07 -36.22 -15.70
CA PRO A 44 20.20 -35.83 -14.86
C PRO A 44 20.50 -34.32 -14.86
N GLN A 45 19.81 -33.52 -15.69
CA GLN A 45 19.88 -32.06 -15.68
C GLN A 45 18.66 -31.39 -15.02
N ALA A 46 17.65 -32.16 -14.59
CA ALA A 46 16.46 -31.61 -13.97
C ALA A 46 16.57 -31.67 -12.43
N SER A 47 16.66 -30.51 -11.77
CA SER A 47 16.39 -30.40 -10.35
C SER A 47 14.88 -30.27 -10.12
N SER A 48 14.33 -31.11 -9.26
CA SER A 48 12.94 -30.94 -8.81
C SER A 48 12.81 -29.56 -8.19
N PRO A 49 11.88 -28.69 -8.65
CA PRO A 49 11.47 -27.56 -7.83
C PRO A 49 10.91 -28.13 -6.52
N TYR A 50 10.98 -27.34 -5.44
CA TYR A 50 10.30 -27.72 -4.21
C TYR A 50 8.80 -27.72 -4.48
N VAL A 51 8.22 -28.90 -4.66
CA VAL A 51 6.78 -29.08 -4.89
C VAL A 51 6.18 -29.51 -3.58
N VAL A 52 5.37 -28.63 -2.98
CA VAL A 52 4.47 -28.99 -1.89
C VAL A 52 3.58 -30.12 -2.40
N ALA A 53 3.66 -31.29 -1.76
CA ALA A 53 2.89 -32.47 -2.21
C ALA A 53 1.40 -32.12 -2.27
N GLY A 54 0.69 -32.48 -3.35
CA GLY A 54 -0.74 -32.15 -3.52
C GLY A 54 -1.68 -32.73 -2.44
N THR A 55 -1.17 -33.60 -1.56
CA THR A 55 -1.88 -34.13 -0.38
C THR A 55 -1.63 -33.31 0.89
N PHE A 56 -0.68 -32.37 0.87
CA PHE A 56 -0.45 -31.42 1.94
C PHE A 56 -1.59 -30.40 1.90
N ILE A 57 -2.34 -30.32 2.99
CA ILE A 57 -3.31 -29.24 3.19
C ILE A 57 -2.55 -28.19 4.00
N PRO A 58 -2.04 -27.12 3.36
CA PRO A 58 -1.30 -26.09 4.08
C PRO A 58 -2.23 -25.45 5.12
N GLU A 59 -1.75 -25.37 6.35
CA GLU A 59 -2.35 -24.48 7.33
C GLU A 59 -1.72 -23.10 7.12
N GLU A 60 -2.53 -22.13 6.73
CA GLU A 60 -2.10 -20.73 6.61
C GLU A 60 -1.58 -20.21 7.96
N ILE A 61 -0.70 -19.23 7.88
CA ILE A 61 -0.10 -18.61 9.05
C ILE A 61 -1.14 -18.11 10.07
N GLY A 62 -0.83 -18.29 11.36
CA GLY A 62 -1.75 -17.97 12.46
C GLY A 62 -2.63 -19.15 12.86
N GLY A 63 -2.54 -20.28 12.15
CA GLY A 63 -3.21 -21.51 12.50
C GLY A 63 -4.72 -21.45 12.34
N SER A 64 -5.40 -22.48 12.85
CA SER A 64 -6.84 -22.64 12.76
C SER A 64 -7.55 -22.48 14.10
N VAL A 65 -8.72 -21.87 14.07
CA VAL A 65 -9.58 -21.64 15.23
C VAL A 65 -10.94 -22.29 15.04
N THR A 66 -11.52 -22.76 16.14
CA THR A 66 -12.88 -23.30 16.15
C THR A 66 -13.88 -22.14 16.18
N VAL A 67 -14.85 -22.15 15.27
CA VAL A 67 -15.95 -21.18 15.23
C VAL A 67 -17.22 -21.83 15.78
N VAL A 68 -17.84 -21.18 16.76
CA VAL A 68 -19.02 -21.66 17.48
C VAL A 68 -20.17 -20.68 17.31
N ASP A 69 -21.38 -21.19 17.09
CA ASP A 69 -22.60 -20.39 17.13
C ASP A 69 -22.94 -20.04 18.59
N ALA A 70 -23.00 -18.76 18.91
CA ALA A 70 -23.32 -18.28 20.25
C ALA A 70 -24.79 -18.51 20.65
N ASP A 71 -25.68 -18.65 19.67
CA ASP A 71 -27.13 -18.75 19.88
C ASP A 71 -27.63 -20.20 20.01
N THR A 72 -26.80 -21.19 19.67
CA THR A 72 -27.10 -22.62 19.81
C THR A 72 -26.28 -23.30 20.93
N ASP A 73 -26.41 -24.61 21.07
CA ASP A 73 -25.76 -25.36 22.16
C ASP A 73 -24.24 -25.11 22.10
N PRO A 74 -23.52 -24.80 23.21
CA PRO A 74 -22.11 -24.37 23.18
C PRO A 74 -21.11 -25.35 22.56
N GLU A 75 -21.54 -26.57 22.23
CA GLU A 75 -20.76 -27.60 21.55
C GLU A 75 -20.97 -27.62 20.01
N GLU A 76 -21.91 -26.85 19.47
CA GLU A 76 -22.18 -26.81 18.03
C GLU A 76 -21.12 -25.98 17.29
N THR A 77 -20.12 -26.70 16.78
CA THR A 77 -19.07 -26.13 15.92
C THR A 77 -19.63 -25.85 14.53
N LEU A 78 -19.58 -24.59 14.09
CA LEU A 78 -19.95 -24.19 12.73
C LEU A 78 -18.87 -24.61 11.73
N ALA A 79 -17.60 -24.32 12.07
CA ALA A 79 -16.46 -24.58 11.20
C ALA A 79 -15.13 -24.54 11.99
N ARG A 80 -14.06 -24.95 11.31
CA ARG A 80 -12.67 -24.68 11.69
C ARG A 80 -12.02 -23.94 10.54
N GLU A 81 -11.62 -22.69 10.77
CA GLU A 81 -11.07 -21.79 9.74
C GLU A 81 -9.77 -21.14 10.23
N ASN A 82 -9.00 -20.51 9.33
CA ASN A 82 -7.81 -19.77 9.70
C ASN A 82 -8.15 -18.63 10.70
N LEU A 83 -7.35 -18.50 11.76
CA LEU A 83 -7.58 -17.52 12.83
C LEU A 83 -7.51 -16.08 12.31
N ASN A 84 -6.46 -15.73 11.57
CA ASN A 84 -6.27 -14.40 11.01
C ASN A 84 -7.45 -14.00 10.10
N GLN A 85 -7.96 -14.94 9.29
CA GLN A 85 -9.17 -14.74 8.50
C GLN A 85 -10.40 -14.46 9.37
N MET A 86 -10.59 -15.17 10.48
CA MET A 86 -11.74 -14.96 11.37
C MET A 86 -11.65 -13.63 12.11
N LEU A 87 -10.47 -13.26 12.62
CA LEU A 87 -10.24 -11.96 13.25
C LEU A 87 -10.50 -10.82 12.25
N ASN A 88 -9.99 -10.93 11.02
CA ASN A 88 -10.22 -9.97 9.92
C ASN A 88 -11.67 -9.93 9.39
N ASN A 89 -12.59 -10.75 9.89
CA ASN A 89 -14.00 -10.70 9.46
C ASN A 89 -14.98 -10.40 10.60
N PHE A 90 -14.62 -10.74 11.84
CA PHE A 90 -15.60 -10.77 12.95
C PHE A 90 -15.19 -9.98 14.18
N LEU A 91 -13.96 -9.45 14.26
CA LEU A 91 -13.62 -8.48 15.29
C LEU A 91 -14.61 -7.29 15.25
N PRO A 92 -14.78 -6.53 16.35
CA PRO A 92 -15.82 -5.53 16.49
C PRO A 92 -15.99 -4.60 15.28
N GLY A 93 -17.25 -4.45 14.81
CA GLY A 93 -17.58 -3.76 13.55
C GLY A 93 -17.58 -4.64 12.29
N GLY A 94 -17.19 -5.92 12.39
CA GLY A 94 -17.21 -6.88 11.30
C GLY A 94 -18.53 -7.61 11.11
N TYR A 95 -18.99 -7.68 9.86
CA TYR A 95 -20.16 -8.45 9.44
C TYR A 95 -19.82 -9.27 8.19
N LYS A 96 -20.19 -10.56 8.17
CA LYS A 96 -19.90 -11.41 7.02
C LYS A 96 -21.02 -12.40 6.73
N GLN A 97 -21.30 -12.59 5.44
CA GLN A 97 -22.14 -13.70 4.99
C GLN A 97 -21.31 -14.98 4.88
N ARG A 98 -21.59 -15.97 5.73
CA ARG A 98 -20.82 -17.22 5.87
C ARG A 98 -21.74 -18.37 6.31
N TRP A 99 -21.26 -19.61 6.10
CA TRP A 99 -21.84 -20.89 6.51
C TRP A 99 -23.32 -21.13 6.18
N GLY A 100 -23.76 -22.40 6.13
CA GLY A 100 -25.16 -22.76 5.88
C GLY A 100 -25.75 -22.13 4.61
N ASN A 101 -26.75 -21.26 4.78
CA ASN A 101 -27.47 -20.55 3.70
C ASN A 101 -26.89 -19.16 3.37
N PHE A 102 -25.58 -18.95 3.55
CA PHE A 102 -24.93 -17.64 3.49
C PHE A 102 -25.67 -16.63 4.36
N ASP A 103 -25.85 -16.99 5.62
CA ASP A 103 -26.49 -16.11 6.59
C ASP A 103 -25.53 -15.01 7.04
N LEU A 104 -26.07 -13.88 7.51
CA LEU A 104 -25.28 -12.77 8.03
C LEU A 104 -24.84 -13.10 9.46
N TRP A 105 -23.56 -12.98 9.74
CA TRP A 105 -22.98 -13.24 11.07
C TRP A 105 -22.17 -12.04 11.55
N ARG A 106 -22.08 -11.89 12.87
CA ARG A 106 -21.16 -10.98 13.56
C ARG A 106 -20.42 -11.70 14.67
N GLY A 107 -19.28 -11.17 15.12
CA GLY A 107 -18.67 -11.62 16.37
C GLY A 107 -19.58 -11.36 17.58
N ASN A 108 -19.59 -12.27 18.55
CA ASN A 108 -20.38 -12.15 19.78
C ASN A 108 -19.69 -11.24 20.81
N TRP A 109 -19.43 -9.98 20.46
CA TRP A 109 -18.91 -8.98 21.40
C TRP A 109 -20.04 -8.17 22.03
N GLY A 110 -19.79 -7.71 23.26
CA GLY A 110 -20.71 -6.96 24.10
C GLY A 110 -20.66 -5.45 23.84
N HIS A 111 -21.77 -4.81 24.20
CA HIS A 111 -21.97 -3.36 24.03
C HIS A 111 -21.91 -2.59 25.36
N ASP A 112 -21.77 -3.30 26.47
CA ASP A 112 -21.75 -2.74 27.82
C ASP A 112 -20.30 -2.41 28.23
N SER A 113 -19.66 -1.50 27.51
CA SER A 113 -18.31 -1.00 27.78
C SER A 113 -18.28 0.54 27.79
N ASP A 114 -17.12 1.12 28.12
CA ASP A 114 -16.90 2.55 28.01
C ASP A 114 -17.07 3.05 26.57
N CYS A 115 -17.35 4.35 26.41
CA CYS A 115 -17.55 4.93 25.08
C CYS A 115 -16.33 4.67 24.18
N GLY A 116 -16.57 4.20 22.96
CA GLY A 116 -15.53 3.86 21.98
C GLY A 116 -14.83 2.51 22.24
N HIS A 117 -15.34 1.70 23.16
CA HIS A 117 -14.82 0.37 23.48
C HIS A 117 -15.88 -0.71 23.22
N ALA A 118 -15.44 -1.88 22.76
CA ALA A 118 -16.23 -3.09 22.65
C ALA A 118 -15.72 -4.14 23.65
N ASP A 119 -16.64 -4.73 24.41
CA ASP A 119 -16.31 -5.87 25.28
C ASP A 119 -16.15 -7.12 24.42
N ILE A 120 -14.91 -7.58 24.23
CA ILE A 120 -14.64 -8.75 23.42
C ILE A 120 -14.68 -10.06 24.21
N ALA A 121 -14.82 -10.01 25.55
CA ALA A 121 -14.81 -11.21 26.38
C ALA A 121 -15.85 -12.27 25.98
N PRO A 122 -17.11 -11.92 25.60
CA PRO A 122 -18.11 -12.92 25.22
C PRO A 122 -17.84 -13.55 23.85
N MET A 123 -16.95 -12.95 23.05
CA MET A 123 -16.65 -13.39 21.69
C MET A 123 -15.67 -14.56 21.70
N PHE A 124 -14.87 -14.74 22.74
CA PHE A 124 -13.77 -15.71 22.72
C PHE A 124 -13.81 -16.65 23.92
N GLU A 125 -13.26 -17.85 23.70
CA GLU A 125 -12.65 -18.62 24.77
C GLU A 125 -11.15 -18.43 24.64
N TRP A 126 -10.45 -18.08 25.72
CA TRP A 126 -9.03 -17.76 25.68
C TRP A 126 -8.18 -19.00 25.97
N SER A 127 -7.18 -19.27 25.13
CA SER A 127 -6.16 -20.28 25.42
C SER A 127 -5.11 -19.77 26.41
N ASP A 128 -4.71 -18.51 26.27
CA ASP A 128 -3.69 -17.86 27.09
C ASP A 128 -3.88 -16.34 27.14
N SER A 129 -3.25 -15.68 28.12
CA SER A 129 -3.16 -14.22 28.18
C SER A 129 -1.97 -13.74 29.01
N TYR A 130 -1.31 -12.67 28.56
CA TYR A 130 -0.15 -12.07 29.22
C TYR A 130 -0.17 -10.53 29.09
N PRO A 131 0.46 -9.78 30.00
CA PRO A 131 0.67 -8.34 29.86
C PRO A 131 1.40 -7.98 28.57
N LEU A 132 1.07 -6.84 27.96
CA LEU A 132 1.79 -6.35 26.77
C LEU A 132 3.28 -6.12 27.04
N THR A 133 3.64 -5.75 28.26
CA THR A 133 5.03 -5.55 28.69
C THR A 133 5.87 -6.82 28.67
N GLU A 134 5.25 -8.01 28.71
CA GLU A 134 5.97 -9.28 28.50
C GLU A 134 6.31 -9.53 27.03
N LEU A 135 5.61 -8.87 26.09
CA LEU A 135 5.88 -8.95 24.65
C LEU A 135 6.87 -7.88 24.18
N LEU A 136 6.81 -6.67 24.75
CA LEU A 136 7.49 -5.49 24.18
C LEU A 136 8.77 -5.03 24.91
N ASP A 137 9.17 -5.68 26.01
CA ASP A 137 10.34 -5.38 26.87
C ASP A 137 10.44 -3.94 27.46
N SER A 138 10.22 -2.87 26.68
CA SER A 138 10.12 -1.47 27.12
C SER A 138 9.19 -0.65 26.21
N ALA A 139 7.91 -0.58 26.55
CA ALA A 139 6.89 0.04 25.69
C ALA A 139 6.79 1.58 25.81
N ASP A 140 7.53 2.20 26.73
CA ASP A 140 7.51 3.66 26.98
C ASP A 140 8.27 4.49 25.94
N GLU A 141 9.18 3.89 25.17
CA GLU A 141 10.08 4.61 24.26
C GLU A 141 9.60 4.59 22.79
N VAL A 142 8.52 3.87 22.49
CA VAL A 142 8.24 3.39 21.13
C VAL A 142 6.74 3.33 20.81
N ALA A 143 6.35 3.82 19.63
CA ALA A 143 4.97 3.78 19.16
C ALA A 143 4.69 2.50 18.32
N TYR A 144 4.11 1.46 18.94
CA TYR A 144 3.75 0.20 18.28
C TYR A 144 2.40 0.24 17.56
N THR A 145 1.60 1.25 17.85
CA THR A 145 0.23 1.41 17.39
C THR A 145 0.05 2.86 16.96
N GLU A 146 -0.86 3.07 16.00
CA GLU A 146 -1.30 4.40 15.61
C GLU A 146 -2.08 5.11 16.72
N LEU A 147 -2.45 4.41 17.80
CA LEU A 147 -3.15 4.94 18.97
C LEU A 147 -2.25 4.87 20.20
N SER A 148 -2.39 5.82 21.12
CA SER A 148 -1.73 5.73 22.43
C SER A 148 -2.46 4.76 23.35
N PHE A 149 -1.72 3.86 24.00
CA PHE A 149 -2.20 2.96 25.04
C PHE A 149 -1.32 3.08 26.29
N ASP A 150 -1.91 2.92 27.46
CA ASP A 150 -1.15 2.71 28.70
C ASP A 150 -0.71 1.25 28.74
N THR A 151 0.57 1.01 28.52
CA THR A 151 1.09 -0.35 28.28
C THR A 151 1.00 -1.25 29.51
N ASP A 152 0.96 -0.66 30.71
CA ASP A 152 0.75 -1.37 31.97
C ASP A 152 -0.70 -1.88 32.10
N ASP A 153 -1.65 -1.25 31.41
CA ASP A 153 -3.08 -1.57 31.44
C ASP A 153 -3.54 -2.42 30.22
N VAL A 154 -2.61 -2.82 29.35
CA VAL A 154 -2.90 -3.65 28.18
C VAL A 154 -2.53 -5.11 28.43
N ARG A 155 -3.46 -6.01 28.12
CA ARG A 155 -3.26 -7.45 28.08
C ARG A 155 -3.45 -7.99 26.66
N VAL A 156 -2.59 -8.94 26.29
CA VAL A 156 -2.64 -9.69 25.05
C VAL A 156 -3.36 -11.00 25.31
N TYR A 157 -4.35 -11.34 24.48
CA TYR A 157 -5.20 -12.52 24.62
C TYR A 157 -5.12 -13.40 23.39
N GLU A 158 -4.88 -14.69 23.60
CA GLU A 158 -4.85 -15.68 22.52
C GLU A 158 -6.17 -16.48 22.50
N PRO A 159 -6.91 -16.49 21.38
CA PRO A 159 -8.19 -17.18 21.30
C PRO A 159 -8.02 -18.69 21.04
N LEU A 160 -8.70 -19.49 21.85
CA LEU A 160 -8.93 -20.92 21.62
C LEU A 160 -10.12 -21.16 20.67
N SER A 161 -11.18 -20.37 20.82
CA SER A 161 -12.37 -20.43 19.96
C SER A 161 -12.99 -19.05 19.77
N ILE A 162 -13.73 -18.88 18.67
CA ILE A 162 -14.46 -17.65 18.33
C ILE A 162 -15.95 -17.96 18.30
N LYS A 163 -16.72 -17.14 19.00
CA LYS A 163 -18.18 -17.20 19.06
C LYS A 163 -18.77 -16.11 18.17
N VAL A 164 -19.70 -16.52 17.33
CA VAL A 164 -20.41 -15.64 16.39
C VAL A 164 -21.91 -15.73 16.61
N THR A 165 -22.61 -14.64 16.35
CA THR A 165 -24.06 -14.53 16.51
C THR A 165 -24.69 -14.34 15.14
N LYS A 166 -25.83 -14.99 14.91
CA LYS A 166 -26.54 -14.92 13.64
C LYS A 166 -27.43 -13.69 13.59
N GLU A 167 -27.30 -12.92 12.52
CA GLU A 167 -28.05 -11.68 12.31
C GLU A 167 -29.13 -11.80 11.23
N ASN A 168 -30.11 -10.89 11.28
CA ASN A 168 -31.17 -10.85 10.29
C ASN A 168 -30.64 -10.34 8.93
N LYS A 169 -30.31 -11.26 8.02
CA LYS A 169 -29.77 -10.92 6.69
C LYS A 169 -30.72 -10.15 5.77
N ASN A 170 -32.05 -10.23 6.00
CA ASN A 170 -33.02 -9.62 5.08
C ASN A 170 -33.31 -8.16 5.40
N ASP A 171 -33.11 -7.76 6.67
CA ASP A 171 -33.27 -6.38 7.13
C ASP A 171 -32.44 -6.16 8.41
N PRO A 172 -31.10 -6.02 8.28
CA PRO A 172 -30.23 -5.88 9.44
C PRO A 172 -30.36 -4.51 10.14
N SER A 173 -30.94 -3.49 9.51
CA SER A 173 -31.13 -2.15 10.12
C SER A 173 -29.92 -1.68 10.96
N TYR A 174 -28.80 -1.41 10.29
CA TYR A 174 -27.57 -0.94 10.93
C TYR A 174 -27.75 0.46 11.53
N VAL A 175 -27.25 0.65 12.74
CA VAL A 175 -27.29 1.93 13.45
C VAL A 175 -25.98 2.18 14.20
N TRP A 176 -25.67 3.44 14.44
CA TRP A 176 -24.59 3.89 15.31
C TRP A 176 -25.18 4.40 16.62
N ILE A 177 -24.54 4.09 17.75
CA ILE A 177 -24.94 4.60 19.06
C ILE A 177 -23.92 5.65 19.53
N PRO A 178 -24.16 6.96 19.34
CA PRO A 178 -23.16 8.00 19.64
C PRO A 178 -22.71 8.01 21.10
N LYS A 179 -23.62 7.72 22.03
CA LYS A 179 -23.31 7.70 23.46
C LYS A 179 -22.30 6.61 23.84
N MET A 180 -22.33 5.49 23.11
CA MET A 180 -21.48 4.33 23.37
C MET A 180 -20.29 4.28 22.40
N GLY A 181 -20.34 5.00 21.28
CA GLY A 181 -19.28 4.95 20.27
C GLY A 181 -19.15 3.59 19.59
N ILE A 182 -20.28 2.89 19.33
CA ILE A 182 -20.27 1.53 18.75
C ILE A 182 -21.35 1.34 17.68
N PRO A 183 -21.13 0.46 16.68
CA PRO A 183 -22.16 0.03 15.75
C PRO A 183 -23.12 -1.00 16.38
N TRP A 184 -24.35 -1.06 15.88
CA TRP A 184 -25.40 -1.95 16.36
C TRP A 184 -26.32 -2.40 15.21
N ILE A 185 -26.96 -3.56 15.35
CA ILE A 185 -27.97 -4.10 14.41
C ILE A 185 -29.33 -4.17 15.09
N GLY A 186 -30.37 -3.66 14.43
CA GLY A 186 -31.75 -3.70 14.92
C GLY A 186 -32.10 -2.53 15.85
N ASP A 187 -32.89 -2.80 16.89
CA ASP A 187 -33.43 -1.78 17.80
C ASP A 187 -32.56 -1.63 19.06
N PRO A 188 -31.69 -0.60 19.15
CA PRO A 188 -30.82 -0.41 20.30
C PRO A 188 -31.57 0.17 21.51
N PRO A 189 -31.05 -0.02 22.75
CA PRO A 189 -31.64 0.54 23.96
C PRO A 189 -31.38 2.05 24.14
N PHE A 190 -30.60 2.67 23.24
CA PHE A 190 -30.17 4.07 23.30
C PHE A 190 -30.58 4.84 22.05
N ASN A 191 -30.46 6.18 22.11
CA ASN A 191 -30.58 7.01 20.91
C ASN A 191 -29.51 6.60 19.90
N SER A 192 -29.92 6.45 18.65
CA SER A 192 -29.06 5.98 17.57
C SER A 192 -29.23 6.80 16.30
N GLU A 193 -28.18 6.74 15.48
CA GLU A 193 -28.14 7.29 14.12
C GLU A 193 -28.25 6.12 13.15
N SER A 194 -29.25 6.15 12.25
CA SER A 194 -29.39 5.10 11.25
C SER A 194 -28.24 5.14 10.24
N LEU A 195 -27.72 3.98 9.84
CA LEU A 195 -26.71 3.84 8.80
C LEU A 195 -27.32 3.32 7.49
N ALA A 196 -26.71 3.68 6.37
CA ALA A 196 -27.11 3.25 5.04
C ALA A 196 -26.71 1.78 4.77
N SER A 197 -25.54 1.39 5.26
CA SER A 197 -24.95 0.05 5.17
C SER A 197 -24.24 -0.33 6.47
N ASP A 198 -23.67 -1.53 6.52
CA ASP A 198 -22.67 -1.87 7.53
C ASP A 198 -21.45 -0.94 7.44
N PRO A 199 -20.75 -0.73 8.56
CA PRO A 199 -19.46 -0.05 8.55
C PRO A 199 -18.46 -0.77 7.66
N THR A 200 -17.68 -0.02 6.88
CA THR A 200 -16.44 -0.58 6.32
C THR A 200 -15.40 -0.59 7.42
N THR A 201 -14.92 -1.77 7.78
CA THR A 201 -14.04 -1.97 8.94
C THR A 201 -12.64 -2.33 8.48
N ASN A 202 -11.65 -1.55 8.91
CA ASN A 202 -10.23 -1.84 8.77
C ASN A 202 -9.68 -2.20 10.15
N TYR A 203 -9.21 -3.43 10.31
CA TYR A 203 -8.65 -3.90 11.57
C TYR A 203 -7.21 -3.41 11.70
N LEU A 204 -6.92 -2.74 12.82
CA LEU A 204 -5.60 -2.24 13.14
C LEU A 204 -4.85 -3.29 13.95
N TRP A 205 -3.66 -3.62 13.49
CA TRP A 205 -2.81 -4.63 14.11
C TRP A 205 -1.34 -4.32 13.88
N PHE A 206 -0.48 -4.89 14.72
CA PHE A 206 0.97 -4.96 14.52
C PHE A 206 1.44 -6.40 14.71
N LYS A 207 2.69 -6.69 14.35
CA LYS A 207 3.28 -8.02 14.55
C LYS A 207 4.67 -7.88 15.16
N HIS A 208 4.93 -8.66 16.20
CA HIS A 208 6.17 -8.59 16.97
C HIS A 208 6.71 -9.99 17.27
N PRO A 209 8.03 -10.24 17.15
CA PRO A 209 8.63 -11.48 17.59
C PRO A 209 8.78 -11.48 19.12
N PRO A 210 8.26 -12.49 19.85
CA PRO A 210 8.34 -12.54 21.31
C PRO A 210 9.76 -12.76 21.83
N GLU A 211 10.63 -13.34 21.00
CA GLU A 211 12.05 -13.48 21.28
C GLU A 211 12.83 -12.53 20.38
N GLY A 212 13.88 -11.89 20.91
CA GLY A 212 14.80 -11.09 20.12
C GLY A 212 15.43 -11.87 18.97
N PHE A 213 16.05 -11.17 18.03
CA PHE A 213 16.85 -11.82 16.99
C PHE A 213 18.21 -12.20 17.59
N ASP A 214 18.44 -13.49 17.81
CA ASP A 214 19.72 -14.00 18.29
C ASP A 214 20.79 -14.00 17.17
N GLU A 215 22.01 -13.63 17.57
CA GLU A 215 23.28 -13.62 16.81
C GLU A 215 23.38 -12.71 15.56
N LYS A 216 24.61 -12.20 15.32
CA LYS A 216 24.96 -11.55 14.06
C LYS A 216 24.85 -12.58 12.94
N GLY A 217 24.15 -12.26 11.86
CA GLY A 217 24.09 -13.12 10.68
C GLY A 217 25.48 -13.49 10.18
N GLU A 218 25.56 -14.58 9.42
CA GLU A 218 26.77 -14.94 8.70
C GLU A 218 27.13 -13.81 7.74
N THR A 219 28.41 -13.44 7.69
CA THR A 219 28.86 -12.35 6.82
C THR A 219 28.51 -12.65 5.37
N TYR A 220 27.84 -11.70 4.71
CA TYR A 220 27.42 -11.84 3.33
C TYR A 220 28.21 -10.89 2.44
N ASP A 221 29.06 -11.43 1.57
CA ASP A 221 29.93 -10.65 0.68
C ASP A 221 29.28 -10.32 -0.68
N GLY A 222 28.04 -10.76 -0.92
CA GLY A 222 27.34 -10.63 -2.20
C GLY A 222 26.65 -9.28 -2.44
N SER A 223 26.78 -8.34 -1.50
CA SER A 223 26.23 -6.99 -1.61
C SER A 223 27.07 -6.01 -0.78
N ALA A 224 27.16 -4.76 -1.23
CA ALA A 224 27.81 -3.69 -0.48
C ALA A 224 26.92 -3.11 0.64
N LEU A 225 25.61 -3.40 0.61
CA LEU A 225 24.63 -2.92 1.59
C LEU A 225 24.26 -3.99 2.63
N ILE A 226 24.22 -5.25 2.19
CA ILE A 226 23.85 -6.38 3.06
C ILE A 226 25.13 -6.91 3.66
N SER A 227 25.25 -6.76 4.97
CA SER A 227 26.40 -7.17 5.77
C SER A 227 26.27 -8.59 6.32
N GLY A 228 25.04 -9.09 6.48
CA GLY A 228 24.76 -10.37 7.14
C GLY A 228 23.51 -11.06 6.62
N LEU A 229 23.49 -12.39 6.78
CA LEU A 229 22.37 -13.27 6.44
C LEU A 229 22.13 -14.26 7.59
N SER A 230 20.89 -14.43 8.01
CA SER A 230 20.51 -15.47 8.98
C SER A 230 19.22 -16.17 8.58
N PHE A 231 19.11 -17.44 8.95
CA PHE A 231 17.94 -18.27 8.70
C PHE A 231 17.52 -18.96 10.00
N ASP A 232 16.23 -18.85 10.31
CA ASP A 232 15.58 -19.51 11.44
C ASP A 232 14.52 -20.47 10.87
N ASP A 233 14.61 -21.75 11.23
CA ASP A 233 13.70 -22.77 10.76
C ASP A 233 12.36 -22.77 11.51
N ASP A 234 12.26 -22.02 12.61
CA ASP A 234 11.22 -22.16 13.60
C ASP A 234 10.90 -20.86 14.35
N ARG A 235 10.84 -19.74 13.61
CA ARG A 235 10.60 -18.42 14.19
C ARG A 235 9.14 -18.24 14.60
N GLU A 236 8.93 -17.70 15.81
CA GLU A 236 7.62 -17.28 16.29
C GLU A 236 7.42 -15.77 16.14
N PHE A 237 6.18 -15.38 15.81
CA PHE A 237 5.69 -14.02 15.85
C PHE A 237 4.30 -13.98 16.48
N VAL A 238 3.99 -12.87 17.13
CA VAL A 238 2.66 -12.57 17.66
C VAL A 238 2.09 -11.40 16.86
N ARG A 239 0.99 -11.64 16.14
CA ARG A 239 0.18 -10.59 15.50
C ARG A 239 -0.87 -10.12 16.50
N CYS A 240 -0.86 -8.85 16.88
CA CYS A 240 -1.77 -8.26 17.85
C CYS A 240 -2.75 -7.29 17.18
N TYR A 241 -4.03 -7.64 17.19
CA TYR A 241 -5.15 -6.76 16.81
C TYR A 241 -5.59 -5.92 17.99
N TYR A 242 -5.62 -4.60 17.83
CA TYR A 242 -5.81 -3.69 18.96
C TYR A 242 -7.03 -2.77 18.84
N ALA A 243 -7.51 -2.50 17.62
CA ALA A 243 -8.68 -1.68 17.37
C ALA A 243 -9.26 -1.89 15.97
N SER A 244 -10.51 -1.46 15.79
CA SER A 244 -11.18 -1.40 14.49
C SER A 244 -11.35 0.06 14.07
N LEU A 245 -10.85 0.41 12.88
CA LEU A 245 -11.15 1.69 12.22
C LEU A 245 -12.39 1.52 11.35
N LEU A 246 -13.49 2.11 11.79
CA LEU A 246 -14.79 2.06 11.16
C LEU A 246 -14.98 3.24 10.23
N THR A 247 -15.56 2.99 9.06
CA THR A 247 -16.09 4.02 8.16
C THR A 247 -17.61 3.88 8.13
N LEU A 248 -18.30 4.92 8.59
CA LEU A 248 -19.74 4.97 8.80
C LEU A 248 -20.41 5.78 7.70
N TYR A 249 -21.59 5.34 7.28
CA TYR A 249 -22.40 5.96 6.24
C TYR A 249 -23.78 6.34 6.81
N PRO A 250 -23.94 7.51 7.45
CA PRO A 250 -25.22 7.95 8.01
C PRO A 250 -26.33 7.99 6.95
N ARG A 251 -27.48 7.37 7.26
CA ARG A 251 -28.61 7.30 6.34
C ARG A 251 -29.24 8.68 6.15
N GLY A 252 -29.35 9.12 4.90
CA GLY A 252 -29.92 10.42 4.55
C GLY A 252 -28.94 11.58 4.66
N SER A 253 -27.65 11.29 4.82
CA SER A 253 -26.54 12.23 4.64
C SER A 253 -25.65 11.74 3.50
N ASP A 254 -25.01 12.67 2.80
CA ASP A 254 -23.92 12.37 1.87
C ASP A 254 -22.54 12.41 2.58
N SER A 255 -22.50 12.76 3.86
CA SER A 255 -21.27 12.78 4.67
C SER A 255 -20.84 11.39 5.11
N THR A 256 -19.53 11.16 5.17
CA THR A 256 -18.92 9.96 5.75
C THR A 256 -18.26 10.32 7.07
N ARG A 257 -18.25 9.40 8.05
CA ARG A 257 -17.53 9.58 9.33
C ARG A 257 -16.60 8.41 9.57
N SER A 258 -15.43 8.63 10.16
CA SER A 258 -14.61 7.55 10.70
C SER A 258 -14.64 7.52 12.22
N GLU A 259 -14.65 6.32 12.78
CA GLU A 259 -14.67 6.10 14.23
C GLU A 259 -13.71 4.97 14.59
N ILE A 260 -13.09 5.05 15.77
CA ILE A 260 -12.17 4.04 16.27
C ILE A 260 -12.86 3.28 17.39
N LEU A 261 -12.94 1.95 17.22
CA LEU A 261 -13.48 1.05 18.22
C LEU A 261 -12.36 0.22 18.83
N ARG A 262 -12.00 0.55 20.08
CA ARG A 262 -10.97 -0.17 20.85
C ARG A 262 -11.57 -1.42 21.50
N TYR A 263 -10.72 -2.37 21.87
CA TYR A 263 -11.17 -3.61 22.50
C TYR A 263 -10.89 -3.60 23.99
N ARG A 264 -11.83 -4.10 24.77
CA ARG A 264 -11.72 -4.25 26.23
C ARG A 264 -12.18 -5.64 26.64
N ASN A 265 -11.59 -6.16 27.70
CA ASN A 265 -12.10 -7.34 28.38
C ASN A 265 -12.72 -6.89 29.70
N GLU A 266 -14.05 -6.81 29.75
CA GLU A 266 -14.77 -6.35 30.94
C GLU A 266 -14.72 -7.36 32.10
N ALA A 267 -14.34 -8.61 31.83
CA ALA A 267 -14.24 -9.64 32.87
C ALA A 267 -13.04 -9.43 33.81
N ASP A 268 -11.96 -8.82 33.31
CA ASP A 268 -10.75 -8.51 34.08
C ASP A 268 -10.38 -7.03 34.11
N ASP A 269 -11.23 -6.16 33.52
CA ASP A 269 -11.11 -4.70 33.54
C ASP A 269 -9.84 -4.17 32.84
N THR A 270 -9.44 -4.78 31.73
CA THR A 270 -8.22 -4.40 30.99
C THR A 270 -8.44 -4.09 29.52
N THR A 271 -7.57 -3.25 28.96
CA THR A 271 -7.52 -3.01 27.52
C THR A 271 -7.00 -4.27 26.83
N ALA A 272 -7.69 -4.72 25.78
CA ALA A 272 -7.44 -6.03 25.21
C ALA A 272 -6.82 -5.94 23.81
N PHE A 273 -5.69 -6.61 23.60
CA PHE A 273 -5.17 -6.92 22.27
C PHE A 273 -5.44 -8.39 21.96
N VAL A 274 -6.02 -8.69 20.80
CA VAL A 274 -6.29 -10.07 20.38
C VAL A 274 -5.13 -10.56 19.54
N ALA A 275 -4.48 -11.62 20.00
CA ALA A 275 -3.29 -12.16 19.38
C ALA A 275 -3.56 -13.38 18.48
N SER A 276 -2.71 -13.53 17.48
CA SER A 276 -2.54 -14.73 16.68
C SER A 276 -1.07 -15.12 16.71
N ARG A 277 -0.77 -16.32 17.21
CA ARG A 277 0.61 -16.85 17.26
C ARG A 277 0.95 -17.51 15.93
N GLU A 278 1.91 -16.94 15.24
CA GLU A 278 2.39 -17.36 13.94
C GLU A 278 3.74 -18.01 14.11
N ARG A 279 3.94 -19.20 13.54
CA ARG A 279 5.24 -19.88 13.61
C ARG A 279 5.62 -20.44 12.25
N SER A 280 6.78 -20.07 11.73
CA SER A 280 7.23 -20.45 10.37
C SER A 280 8.72 -20.13 10.19
N GLN A 281 9.22 -20.39 8.99
CA GLN A 281 10.62 -20.14 8.62
C GLN A 281 10.84 -18.66 8.30
N LEU A 282 11.96 -18.12 8.78
CA LEU A 282 12.34 -16.73 8.57
C LEU A 282 13.73 -16.64 7.96
N LEU A 283 13.85 -15.85 6.90
CA LEU A 283 15.13 -15.42 6.33
C LEU A 283 15.32 -13.94 6.60
N THR A 284 16.44 -13.57 7.22
CA THR A 284 16.75 -12.19 7.62
C THR A 284 18.05 -11.71 6.98
N PHE A 285 18.06 -10.46 6.53
CA PHE A 285 19.22 -9.78 5.98
C PHE A 285 19.55 -8.55 6.82
N ASP A 286 20.82 -8.42 7.19
CA ASP A 286 21.33 -7.28 7.97
C ASP A 286 21.90 -6.21 7.02
N LEU A 287 21.26 -5.05 6.96
CA LEU A 287 21.72 -3.86 6.25
C LEU A 287 22.59 -3.00 7.16
N ASP A 288 23.78 -2.59 6.70
CA ASP A 288 24.62 -1.66 7.46
C ASP A 288 24.01 -0.27 7.48
N ARG A 289 23.63 0.22 8.67
CA ARG A 289 22.82 1.43 8.81
C ARG A 289 23.56 2.70 8.38
N ASP A 290 24.84 2.79 8.69
CA ASP A 290 25.69 3.92 8.27
C ASP A 290 25.79 3.98 6.74
N THR A 291 26.06 2.84 6.10
CA THR A 291 26.10 2.72 4.64
C THR A 291 24.76 3.03 4.00
N VAL A 292 23.65 2.52 4.57
CA VAL A 292 22.29 2.82 4.10
C VAL A 292 22.03 4.33 4.11
N ARG A 293 22.32 5.00 5.23
CA ARG A 293 22.08 6.45 5.37
C ARG A 293 22.96 7.26 4.41
N ASP A 294 24.23 6.90 4.27
CA ASP A 294 25.14 7.55 3.30
C ASP A 294 24.63 7.43 1.85
N ARG A 295 24.14 6.24 1.46
CA ARG A 295 23.58 6.03 0.12
C ARG A 295 22.25 6.74 -0.10
N ILE A 296 21.39 6.78 0.92
CA ILE A 296 20.16 7.57 0.88
C ILE A 296 20.50 9.04 0.66
N GLU A 297 21.43 9.60 1.43
CA GLU A 297 21.81 11.00 1.27
C GLU A 297 22.34 11.29 -0.13
N THR A 298 23.18 10.40 -0.66
CA THR A 298 23.69 10.46 -2.03
C THR A 298 22.55 10.44 -3.05
N ALA A 299 21.63 9.47 -2.95
CA ALA A 299 20.49 9.35 -3.85
C ALA A 299 19.57 10.59 -3.83
N LEU A 300 19.34 11.18 -2.65
CA LEU A 300 18.54 12.40 -2.51
C LEU A 300 19.22 13.62 -3.16
N VAL A 301 20.55 13.73 -3.08
CA VAL A 301 21.33 14.80 -3.72
C VAL A 301 21.35 14.64 -5.24
N GLU A 302 21.55 13.42 -5.73
CA GLU A 302 21.60 13.12 -7.17
C GLU A 302 20.21 13.20 -7.83
N HIS A 303 19.14 13.01 -7.05
CA HIS A 303 17.77 13.04 -7.53
C HIS A 303 16.89 14.03 -6.74
N PRO A 304 17.00 15.35 -6.95
CA PRO A 304 16.21 16.36 -6.24
C PRO A 304 14.69 16.18 -6.34
N ARG A 305 14.21 15.61 -7.46
CA ARG A 305 12.79 15.28 -7.64
C ARG A 305 12.34 14.17 -6.68
N LEU A 306 13.17 13.14 -6.49
CA LEU A 306 12.91 12.06 -5.52
C LEU A 306 12.84 12.64 -4.10
N GLU A 307 13.77 13.54 -3.76
CA GLU A 307 13.74 14.21 -2.46
C GLU A 307 12.42 14.95 -2.23
N ARG A 308 11.94 15.70 -3.23
CA ARG A 308 10.66 16.43 -3.10
C ARG A 308 9.47 15.48 -3.00
N ASP A 309 9.42 14.41 -3.78
CA ASP A 309 8.39 13.38 -3.66
C ASP A 309 8.37 12.75 -2.25
N LEU A 310 9.54 12.48 -1.67
CA LEU A 310 9.68 11.95 -0.30
C LEU A 310 9.23 12.94 0.78
N ARG A 311 9.46 14.25 0.60
CA ARG A 311 8.94 15.27 1.53
C ARG A 311 7.41 15.27 1.58
N PHE A 312 6.75 15.06 0.43
CA PHE A 312 5.29 14.93 0.36
C PHE A 312 4.81 13.60 0.95
N ALA A 313 5.50 12.49 0.68
CA ALA A 313 5.18 11.21 1.32
C ALA A 313 5.31 11.29 2.85
N MET A 314 6.34 11.96 3.36
CA MET A 314 6.51 12.22 4.79
C MET A 314 5.40 13.11 5.34
N LEU A 315 5.01 14.16 4.62
CA LEU A 315 3.89 15.04 5.01
C LEU A 315 2.58 14.26 5.09
N GLU A 316 2.27 13.44 4.08
CA GLU A 316 1.09 12.58 4.07
C GLU A 316 1.09 11.61 5.24
N SER A 317 2.22 10.92 5.50
CA SER A 317 2.37 10.03 6.66
C SER A 317 2.15 10.76 7.99
N ASN A 318 2.65 12.00 8.11
CA ASN A 318 2.49 12.80 9.33
C ASN A 318 1.06 13.33 9.53
N ILE A 319 0.35 13.69 8.45
CA ILE A 319 -1.06 14.09 8.49
C ILE A 319 -1.89 12.92 9.03
N TRP A 320 -1.63 11.74 8.49
CA TRP A 320 -2.25 10.49 8.88
C TRP A 320 -2.00 10.13 10.35
N GLN A 321 -0.75 10.20 10.81
CA GLN A 321 -0.42 9.90 12.21
C GLN A 321 -1.02 10.93 13.17
N ARG A 322 -0.75 12.22 12.93
CA ARG A 322 -1.08 13.26 13.88
C ARG A 322 -2.50 13.80 13.75
N LEU A 323 -2.90 14.22 12.56
CA LEU A 323 -4.18 14.90 12.38
C LEU A 323 -5.34 13.91 12.37
N PHE A 324 -5.15 12.71 11.82
CA PHE A 324 -6.21 11.70 11.81
C PHE A 324 -6.24 10.86 13.08
N PHE A 325 -5.13 10.21 13.46
CA PHE A 325 -5.13 9.29 14.61
C PHE A 325 -4.96 9.96 15.97
N ASP A 326 -3.97 10.85 16.15
CA ASP A 326 -3.67 11.42 17.46
C ASP A 326 -4.68 12.52 17.87
N GLU A 327 -4.95 13.47 16.98
CA GLU A 327 -5.73 14.67 17.26
C GLU A 327 -7.21 14.54 16.85
N GLY A 328 -7.56 13.61 15.95
CA GLY A 328 -8.92 13.48 15.42
C GLY A 328 -9.41 14.72 14.67
N ALA A 329 -8.48 15.55 14.16
CA ALA A 329 -8.74 16.78 13.42
C ALA A 329 -9.28 16.53 12.01
N ILE A 330 -9.10 15.33 11.47
CA ILE A 330 -9.67 14.89 10.20
C ILE A 330 -10.79 13.89 10.49
N GLU A 331 -12.03 14.25 10.17
CA GLU A 331 -13.23 13.49 10.57
C GLU A 331 -13.34 12.09 9.94
N HIS A 332 -12.74 11.88 8.76
CA HIS A 332 -12.83 10.61 8.06
C HIS A 332 -11.63 10.31 7.16
N VAL A 333 -11.36 9.01 6.94
CA VAL A 333 -10.23 8.52 6.13
C VAL A 333 -10.17 9.14 4.73
N PHE A 334 -11.32 9.39 4.10
CA PHE A 334 -11.39 9.96 2.76
C PHE A 334 -11.07 11.46 2.68
N ALA A 335 -10.95 12.18 3.81
CA ALA A 335 -10.61 13.60 3.84
C ALA A 335 -9.10 13.87 3.80
N VAL A 336 -8.26 12.85 4.08
CA VAL A 336 -6.80 12.99 4.03
C VAL A 336 -6.31 13.31 2.61
N LYS A 337 -6.79 12.57 1.60
CA LYS A 337 -6.37 12.77 0.20
C LYS A 337 -6.72 14.17 -0.33
N PRO A 338 -7.95 14.69 -0.18
CA PRO A 338 -8.29 16.07 -0.57
C PRO A 338 -7.42 17.14 0.10
N LEU A 339 -7.04 16.95 1.38
CA LEU A 339 -6.11 17.84 2.07
C LEU A 339 -4.72 17.81 1.43
N VAL A 340 -4.18 16.61 1.17
CA VAL A 340 -2.86 16.46 0.49
C VAL A 340 -2.90 17.05 -0.92
N GLU A 341 -3.97 16.84 -1.68
CA GLU A 341 -4.16 17.43 -3.02
C GLU A 341 -4.18 18.97 -2.98
N HIS A 342 -4.85 19.57 -1.99
CA HIS A 342 -4.77 21.02 -1.77
C HIS A 342 -3.37 21.50 -1.45
N LEU A 343 -2.63 20.79 -0.58
CA LEU A 343 -1.25 21.14 -0.22
C LEU A 343 -0.32 21.06 -1.43
N LEU A 344 -0.54 20.08 -2.33
CA LEU A 344 0.15 19.98 -3.61
C LEU A 344 -0.22 21.16 -4.54
N GLY A 345 -1.47 21.60 -4.54
CA GLY A 345 -1.92 22.78 -5.28
C GLY A 345 -1.29 24.09 -4.77
N VAL A 346 -1.23 24.26 -3.44
CA VAL A 346 -0.50 25.37 -2.81
C VAL A 346 0.97 25.32 -3.20
N ASP A 347 1.57 24.13 -3.21
CA ASP A 347 2.95 23.94 -3.62
C ASP A 347 3.21 24.38 -5.06
N TYR A 348 2.36 23.94 -5.99
CA TYR A 348 2.39 24.39 -7.38
C TYR A 348 2.32 25.92 -7.43
N TRP A 349 1.38 26.52 -6.70
CA TRP A 349 1.18 27.96 -6.76
C TRP A 349 2.40 28.73 -6.27
N ARG A 350 2.92 28.34 -5.10
CA ARG A 350 4.10 28.97 -4.47
C ARG A 350 5.34 28.83 -5.34
N ARG A 351 5.57 27.67 -5.95
CA ARG A 351 6.75 27.45 -6.81
C ARG A 351 6.62 28.13 -8.16
N VAL A 352 5.51 27.90 -8.86
CA VAL A 352 5.37 28.24 -10.28
C VAL A 352 4.90 29.68 -10.46
N VAL A 353 4.09 30.21 -9.54
CA VAL A 353 3.57 31.59 -9.61
C VAL A 353 4.44 32.55 -8.82
N ASP A 354 4.73 32.20 -7.57
CA ASP A 354 5.43 33.12 -6.66
C ASP A 354 6.96 32.96 -6.72
N GLY A 355 7.48 31.88 -7.31
CA GLY A 355 8.91 31.62 -7.46
C GLY A 355 9.60 31.14 -6.17
N ASP A 356 8.87 30.57 -5.22
CA ASP A 356 9.39 30.03 -3.97
C ASP A 356 9.89 28.58 -4.17
N GLU A 357 11.20 28.38 -4.19
CA GLU A 357 11.82 27.05 -4.38
C GLU A 357 11.47 26.02 -3.30
N MET A 358 11.00 26.44 -2.12
CA MET A 358 10.55 25.49 -1.10
C MET A 358 9.03 25.28 -1.12
N GLY A 359 8.29 26.16 -1.80
CA GLY A 359 6.87 25.99 -2.06
C GLY A 359 6.03 26.02 -0.79
N VAL A 360 5.21 24.99 -0.56
CA VAL A 360 4.32 24.92 0.62
C VAL A 360 5.08 24.79 1.95
N PHE A 361 6.28 24.21 1.94
CA PHE A 361 7.03 23.86 3.16
C PHE A 361 7.62 25.06 3.94
N THR A 362 7.57 26.27 3.38
CA THR A 362 7.99 27.51 4.05
C THR A 362 6.86 28.22 4.78
N LEU A 363 5.61 27.83 4.54
CA LEU A 363 4.45 28.57 5.04
C LEU A 363 4.30 28.44 6.56
N SER A 364 3.91 29.54 7.17
CA SER A 364 3.36 29.53 8.53
C SER A 364 1.91 29.06 8.50
N GLY A 365 1.35 28.63 9.64
CA GLY A 365 -0.05 28.19 9.70
C GLY A 365 -1.04 29.23 9.19
N THR A 366 -0.88 30.50 9.58
CA THR A 366 -1.73 31.60 9.10
C THR A 366 -1.55 31.89 7.61
N SER A 367 -0.32 31.73 7.10
CA SER A 367 -0.07 31.88 5.66
C SER A 367 -0.67 30.72 4.87
N LEU A 368 -0.63 29.51 5.43
CA LEU A 368 -1.23 28.32 4.83
C LEU A 368 -2.73 28.49 4.69
N VAL A 369 -3.44 28.92 5.75
CA VAL A 369 -4.88 29.26 5.68
C VAL A 369 -5.15 30.20 4.52
N THR A 370 -4.35 31.27 4.38
CA THR A 370 -4.54 32.26 3.30
C THR A 370 -4.34 31.67 1.91
N GLU A 371 -3.32 30.81 1.72
CA GLU A 371 -3.06 30.19 0.41
C GLU A 371 -4.07 29.07 0.08
N ILE A 372 -4.58 28.34 1.07
CA ILE A 372 -5.69 27.39 0.87
C ILE A 372 -6.94 28.17 0.44
N GLU A 373 -7.30 29.23 1.16
CA GLU A 373 -8.44 30.10 0.80
C GLU A 373 -8.36 30.62 -0.64
N ARG A 374 -7.14 30.97 -1.07
CA ARG A 374 -6.88 31.52 -2.40
C ARG A 374 -7.16 30.53 -3.52
N LEU A 375 -6.95 29.24 -3.28
CA LEU A 375 -7.14 28.18 -4.29
C LEU A 375 -8.53 27.55 -4.25
N LEU A 376 -9.30 27.80 -3.18
CA LEU A 376 -10.68 27.35 -3.10
C LEU A 376 -11.54 28.02 -4.18
N PRO A 377 -12.52 27.29 -4.73
CA PRO A 377 -13.48 27.84 -5.68
C PRO A 377 -14.23 29.06 -5.12
N ASP A 378 -14.35 30.10 -5.92
CA ASP A 378 -15.31 31.19 -5.74
C ASP A 378 -16.19 31.39 -7.00
N ASP A 379 -17.07 32.39 -6.99
CA ASP A 379 -17.98 32.68 -8.12
C ASP A 379 -17.24 33.11 -9.41
N ALA A 380 -15.95 33.47 -9.33
CA ALA A 380 -15.17 34.05 -10.43
C ALA A 380 -14.00 33.19 -10.91
N THR A 381 -13.50 32.26 -10.10
CA THR A 381 -12.29 31.46 -10.35
C THR A 381 -12.60 29.96 -10.38
N ARG A 382 -11.99 29.26 -11.35
CA ARG A 382 -12.19 27.83 -11.58
C ARG A 382 -11.18 26.94 -10.86
N HIS A 383 -10.08 27.51 -10.31
CA HIS A 383 -8.98 26.86 -9.59
C HIS A 383 -9.15 25.37 -9.28
N LEU A 384 -9.44 25.01 -8.03
CA LEU A 384 -9.61 23.62 -7.59
C LEU A 384 -11.03 23.09 -7.83
N ARG A 385 -11.95 23.93 -8.32
CA ARG A 385 -13.34 23.54 -8.65
C ARG A 385 -13.37 22.41 -9.67
N LEU A 386 -12.43 22.44 -10.62
CA LEU A 386 -12.30 21.47 -11.70
C LEU A 386 -11.91 20.06 -11.23
N LEU A 387 -11.52 19.92 -9.96
CA LEU A 387 -11.17 18.66 -9.32
C LEU A 387 -12.21 18.21 -8.29
N GLY A 388 -13.37 18.87 -8.26
CA GLY A 388 -14.45 18.54 -7.32
C GLY A 388 -14.24 19.08 -5.90
N HIS A 389 -13.26 19.96 -5.69
CA HIS A 389 -13.12 20.61 -4.39
C HIS A 389 -14.26 21.58 -4.12
N GLU A 390 -14.72 21.59 -2.87
CA GLU A 390 -15.83 22.40 -2.43
C GLU A 390 -15.44 23.87 -2.27
N GLY A 391 -16.41 24.76 -2.44
CA GLY A 391 -16.22 26.19 -2.19
C GLY A 391 -15.99 26.50 -0.71
N ARG A 392 -15.46 27.69 -0.42
CA ARG A 392 -15.06 28.11 0.93
C ARG A 392 -16.11 27.87 2.03
N ALA A 393 -17.40 28.03 1.72
CA ALA A 393 -18.46 27.99 2.72
C ALA A 393 -18.71 26.59 3.34
N VAL A 394 -18.26 25.53 2.69
CA VAL A 394 -18.53 24.14 3.09
C VAL A 394 -17.28 23.24 3.05
N SER A 395 -16.12 23.77 2.67
CA SER A 395 -14.90 22.99 2.48
C SER A 395 -14.36 22.43 3.81
N GLY A 396 -14.44 21.12 3.99
CA GLY A 396 -13.82 20.43 5.13
C GLY A 396 -12.30 20.57 5.18
N VAL A 397 -11.64 20.77 4.02
CA VAL A 397 -10.20 21.07 3.97
C VAL A 397 -9.91 22.43 4.58
N GLN A 398 -10.70 23.45 4.26
CA GLN A 398 -10.53 24.79 4.83
C GLN A 398 -10.73 24.76 6.34
N GLU A 399 -11.81 24.12 6.80
CA GLU A 399 -12.12 23.96 8.23
C GLU A 399 -10.96 23.29 8.97
N THR A 400 -10.47 22.15 8.46
CA THR A 400 -9.31 21.43 9.03
C THR A 400 -8.10 22.36 9.19
N VAL A 401 -7.80 23.18 8.18
CA VAL A 401 -6.63 24.06 8.18
C VAL A 401 -6.81 25.29 9.08
N GLU A 402 -8.02 25.87 9.12
CA GLU A 402 -8.38 27.02 9.98
C GLU A 402 -8.35 26.66 11.45
N GLU A 403 -8.80 25.44 11.80
CA GLU A 403 -8.84 24.95 13.17
C GLU A 403 -7.48 24.45 13.65
N ASN A 404 -6.63 23.96 12.74
CA ASN A 404 -5.33 23.34 13.06
C ASN A 404 -4.11 24.02 12.41
N PRO A 405 -3.99 25.36 12.40
CA PRO A 405 -2.89 26.05 11.71
C PRO A 405 -1.53 25.79 12.38
N GLY A 406 -1.51 25.61 13.70
CA GLY A 406 -0.30 25.28 14.47
C GLY A 406 0.25 23.90 14.11
N PRO A 407 -0.53 22.81 14.33
CA PRO A 407 -0.14 21.46 13.95
C PRO A 407 0.33 21.35 12.49
N LEU A 408 -0.43 21.89 11.54
CA LEU A 408 -0.05 21.85 10.12
C LEU A 408 1.27 22.57 9.81
N ALA A 409 1.51 23.73 10.41
CA ALA A 409 2.78 24.45 10.24
C ALA A 409 3.96 23.64 10.78
N GLU A 410 3.75 22.92 11.88
CA GLU A 410 4.75 22.02 12.46
C GLU A 410 5.01 20.83 11.53
N LEU A 411 3.97 20.21 10.97
CA LEU A 411 4.12 19.10 10.01
C LEU A 411 4.90 19.55 8.76
N LEU A 412 4.56 20.70 8.19
CA LEU A 412 5.30 21.28 7.07
C LEU A 412 6.77 21.55 7.43
N ALA A 413 7.03 22.04 8.66
CA ALA A 413 8.38 22.28 9.14
C ALA A 413 9.16 20.98 9.37
N ARG A 414 8.52 19.91 9.85
CA ARG A 414 9.15 18.59 10.00
C ARG A 414 9.49 18.00 8.64
N SER A 415 8.57 18.03 7.68
CA SER A 415 8.80 17.58 6.31
C SER A 415 9.84 18.41 5.56
N ARG A 416 10.17 19.62 6.05
CA ARG A 416 11.27 20.41 5.49
C ARG A 416 12.65 20.05 6.04
N ASN A 417 12.71 19.48 7.23
CA ASN A 417 13.95 19.18 7.94
C ASN A 417 14.66 17.99 7.28
N ARG A 418 15.96 18.16 7.00
CA ARG A 418 16.76 17.13 6.32
C ARG A 418 16.97 15.89 7.17
N GLU A 419 17.20 16.04 8.47
CA GLU A 419 17.45 14.92 9.39
C GLU A 419 16.21 14.02 9.46
N PHE A 420 15.04 14.60 9.74
CA PHE A 420 13.78 13.85 9.74
C PHE A 420 13.43 13.25 8.38
N LEU A 421 13.82 13.90 7.28
CA LEU A 421 13.62 13.35 5.93
C LEU A 421 14.50 12.12 5.69
N VAL A 422 15.75 12.12 6.19
CA VAL A 422 16.66 10.97 6.08
C VAL A 422 16.16 9.82 6.95
N ASP A 423 15.71 10.09 8.19
CA ASP A 423 15.09 9.06 9.05
C ASP A 423 13.86 8.45 8.39
N PHE A 424 12.99 9.29 7.81
CA PHE A 424 11.83 8.83 7.07
C PHE A 424 12.23 8.03 5.82
N ALA A 425 13.22 8.48 5.05
CA ALA A 425 13.70 7.78 3.87
C ALA A 425 14.32 6.42 4.20
N GLU A 426 15.02 6.30 5.33
CA GLU A 426 15.52 5.01 5.84
C GLU A 426 14.36 4.05 6.08
N ARG A 427 13.32 4.50 6.79
CA ARG A 427 12.12 3.68 7.03
C ARG A 427 11.43 3.26 5.73
N VAL A 428 11.27 4.20 4.79
CA VAL A 428 10.68 3.94 3.46
C VAL A 428 11.53 2.93 2.68
N LEU A 429 12.85 3.04 2.72
CA LEU A 429 13.76 2.15 2.03
C LEU A 429 13.66 0.73 2.59
N VAL A 430 13.76 0.55 3.91
CA VAL A 430 13.68 -0.75 4.57
C VAL A 430 12.34 -1.42 4.25
N HIS A 431 11.24 -0.67 4.39
CA HIS A 431 9.91 -1.18 4.04
C HIS A 431 9.82 -1.56 2.54
N SER A 432 10.34 -0.72 1.64
CA SER A 432 10.38 -1.05 0.21
C SER A 432 11.25 -2.26 -0.09
N ALA A 433 12.35 -2.43 0.64
CA ALA A 433 13.29 -3.54 0.46
C ALA A 433 12.71 -4.87 0.93
N GLU A 434 11.89 -4.90 1.97
CA GLU A 434 11.17 -6.12 2.39
C GLU A 434 10.17 -6.58 1.33
N HIS A 435 9.39 -5.65 0.77
CA HIS A 435 8.47 -5.95 -0.34
C HIS A 435 9.23 -6.47 -1.56
N ALA A 436 10.34 -5.80 -1.90
CA ALA A 436 11.22 -6.25 -2.97
C ALA A 436 11.83 -7.63 -2.69
N LEU A 437 12.21 -7.90 -1.44
CA LEU A 437 12.82 -9.16 -1.03
C LEU A 437 11.84 -10.32 -1.19
N SER A 438 10.57 -10.14 -0.84
CA SER A 438 9.53 -11.15 -1.07
C SER A 438 9.40 -11.49 -2.56
N THR A 439 9.24 -10.47 -3.42
CA THR A 439 9.11 -10.67 -4.87
C THR A 439 10.36 -11.28 -5.50
N TRP A 440 11.54 -10.78 -5.14
CA TRP A 440 12.82 -11.29 -5.62
C TRP A 440 13.04 -12.74 -5.19
N SER A 441 12.75 -13.09 -3.94
CA SER A 441 12.88 -14.45 -3.41
C SER A 441 11.95 -15.44 -4.13
N ASN A 442 10.74 -15.00 -4.47
CA ASN A 442 9.80 -15.80 -5.27
C ASN A 442 10.28 -16.00 -6.71
N ASN A 443 10.87 -14.98 -7.32
CA ASN A 443 11.45 -15.08 -8.66
C ASN A 443 12.69 -16.00 -8.67
N LEU A 444 13.49 -15.99 -7.61
CA LEU A 444 14.68 -16.83 -7.48
C LEU A 444 14.34 -18.32 -7.38
N THR A 445 13.34 -18.67 -6.57
CA THR A 445 12.95 -20.08 -6.31
C THR A 445 11.92 -20.62 -7.32
N GLY A 446 11.09 -19.74 -7.89
CA GLY A 446 9.98 -20.14 -8.75
C GLY A 446 8.83 -20.82 -8.00
N SER A 447 8.74 -20.63 -6.68
CA SER A 447 7.74 -21.26 -5.79
C SER A 447 6.30 -20.84 -6.12
N GLY A 448 6.10 -19.60 -6.58
CA GLY A 448 4.80 -19.03 -6.92
C GLY A 448 3.91 -18.67 -5.71
N THR A 449 4.40 -18.82 -4.48
CA THR A 449 3.70 -18.50 -3.23
C THR A 449 4.27 -17.24 -2.60
N SER A 450 3.44 -16.23 -2.31
CA SER A 450 3.85 -14.96 -1.72
C SER A 450 4.35 -15.12 -0.28
N PHE A 451 5.47 -14.51 0.09
CA PHE A 451 5.87 -14.43 1.51
C PHE A 451 4.93 -13.51 2.28
N GLU A 452 4.77 -13.81 3.57
CA GLU A 452 4.18 -12.88 4.52
C GLU A 452 5.19 -11.76 4.78
N LEU A 453 4.76 -10.50 4.67
CA LEU A 453 5.63 -9.36 4.91
C LEU A 453 5.55 -8.93 6.37
N TRP A 454 6.70 -8.71 6.97
CA TRP A 454 6.82 -8.19 8.33
C TRP A 454 7.81 -7.04 8.33
N TYR A 455 7.34 -5.89 8.83
CA TYR A 455 8.13 -4.68 9.03
C TYR A 455 7.95 -4.23 10.47
N ASP A 456 8.99 -4.32 11.30
CA ASP A 456 8.95 -3.78 12.66
C ASP A 456 9.81 -2.51 12.74
N LEU A 457 9.17 -1.35 12.51
CA LEU A 457 9.78 -0.02 12.64
C LEU A 457 10.58 0.17 13.93
N ASN A 458 10.13 -0.48 14.99
CA ASN A 458 10.57 -0.22 16.34
C ASN A 458 11.78 -1.07 16.70
N PHE A 459 11.79 -2.33 16.25
CA PHE A 459 12.98 -3.17 16.31
C PHE A 459 14.15 -2.52 15.55
N GLN A 460 13.87 -1.85 14.42
CA GLN A 460 14.88 -1.10 13.65
C GLN A 460 15.42 0.13 14.40
N GLU A 461 14.59 0.80 15.21
CA GLU A 461 15.02 1.98 15.98
C GLU A 461 15.95 1.61 17.14
N MET A 462 15.75 0.44 17.75
CA MET A 462 16.60 -0.04 18.85
C MET A 462 17.96 -0.60 18.37
N GLU A 463 18.07 -1.03 17.12
CA GLU A 463 19.35 -1.50 16.55
C GLU A 463 20.23 -0.32 16.08
N ALA A 464 21.29 -0.05 16.85
CA ALA A 464 22.17 1.09 16.60
C ALA A 464 23.10 0.93 15.39
N SER A 465 23.35 -0.31 14.92
CA SER A 465 24.35 -0.56 13.85
C SER A 465 23.80 -1.19 12.56
N SER A 466 22.64 -1.81 12.60
CA SER A 466 22.06 -2.54 11.46
C SER A 466 20.57 -2.27 11.34
N ALA A 467 20.09 -2.24 10.10
CA ALA A 467 18.68 -2.32 9.79
C ALA A 467 18.37 -3.72 9.21
N LYS A 468 17.31 -4.38 9.65
CA LYS A 468 16.97 -5.74 9.19
C LYS A 468 15.82 -5.73 8.18
N ILE A 469 15.91 -6.57 7.16
CA ILE A 469 14.78 -6.90 6.29
C ILE A 469 14.58 -8.40 6.29
N SER A 470 13.34 -8.87 6.34
CA SER A 470 13.05 -10.30 6.46
C SER A 470 11.92 -10.76 5.56
N VAL A 471 11.96 -12.03 5.16
CA VAL A 471 10.83 -12.73 4.52
C VAL A 471 10.44 -13.95 5.31
N TYR A 472 9.14 -14.10 5.50
CA TYR A 472 8.54 -15.09 6.38
C TYR A 472 7.59 -15.97 5.58
N ASP A 473 7.77 -17.29 5.63
CA ASP A 473 6.95 -18.22 4.86
C ASP A 473 5.48 -18.15 5.32
N PRO A 474 4.49 -18.03 4.40
CA PRO A 474 3.08 -17.77 4.73
C PRO A 474 2.32 -19.00 5.27
N ILE A 475 3.01 -20.14 5.40
CA ILE A 475 2.44 -21.41 5.84
C ILE A 475 2.95 -21.69 7.25
N GLN A 476 2.04 -22.06 8.15
CA GLN A 476 2.38 -22.45 9.51
C GLN A 476 3.36 -23.65 9.50
N GLY A 477 4.52 -23.49 10.16
CA GLY A 477 5.62 -24.46 10.18
C GLY A 477 6.58 -24.37 8.99
N GLY A 478 6.38 -23.42 8.07
CA GLY A 478 7.24 -23.20 6.91
C GLY A 478 6.84 -24.02 5.69
N ALA A 479 6.88 -23.37 4.52
CA ALA A 479 6.74 -24.04 3.24
C ALA A 479 8.08 -24.62 2.77
N GLY A 480 9.23 -24.10 3.24
CA GLY A 480 10.56 -24.48 2.78
C GLY A 480 11.18 -23.45 1.82
N ILE A 481 10.49 -22.35 1.53
CA ILE A 481 10.90 -21.41 0.48
C ILE A 481 11.99 -20.50 1.02
N ALA A 482 11.81 -19.93 2.22
CA ALA A 482 12.86 -19.18 2.92
C ALA A 482 14.16 -20.01 3.05
N LYS A 483 14.03 -21.31 3.33
CA LYS A 483 15.16 -22.25 3.39
C LYS A 483 15.84 -22.43 2.02
N GLU A 484 15.06 -22.61 0.95
CA GLU A 484 15.60 -22.76 -0.41
C GLU A 484 16.36 -21.50 -0.86
N VAL A 485 15.83 -20.31 -0.55
CA VAL A 485 16.52 -19.03 -0.81
C VAL A 485 17.84 -18.98 -0.05
N TYR A 486 17.84 -19.33 1.24
CA TYR A 486 19.04 -19.38 2.07
C TYR A 486 20.09 -20.35 1.50
N GLU A 487 19.70 -21.58 1.18
CA GLU A 487 20.60 -22.60 0.60
C GLU A 487 21.16 -22.17 -0.76
N THR A 488 20.37 -21.47 -1.57
CA THR A 488 20.79 -20.90 -2.86
C THR A 488 21.82 -19.80 -2.67
N LEU A 489 21.60 -18.91 -1.69
CA LEU A 489 22.54 -17.84 -1.35
C LEU A 489 23.90 -18.38 -0.89
N GLN A 490 23.90 -19.48 -0.15
CA GLN A 490 25.11 -20.14 0.32
C GLN A 490 25.87 -20.88 -0.80
N THR A 491 25.18 -21.31 -1.86
CA THR A 491 25.78 -22.13 -2.93
C THR A 491 26.25 -21.29 -4.12
N ASP A 492 25.37 -20.42 -4.64
CA ASP A 492 25.57 -19.70 -5.90
C ASP A 492 25.78 -18.19 -5.72
N ALA A 493 25.54 -17.67 -4.51
CA ALA A 493 25.65 -16.25 -4.13
C ALA A 493 25.12 -15.27 -5.20
N PRO A 494 23.84 -15.39 -5.61
CA PRO A 494 23.23 -14.42 -6.52
C PRO A 494 23.32 -13.01 -5.95
N ALA A 495 23.47 -12.01 -6.83
CA ALA A 495 23.63 -10.62 -6.43
C ALA A 495 22.30 -10.06 -5.90
N VAL A 496 22.10 -10.12 -4.58
CA VAL A 496 20.85 -9.67 -3.93
C VAL A 496 20.62 -8.19 -4.17
N GLY A 497 21.65 -7.34 -4.06
CA GLY A 497 21.51 -5.88 -4.23
C GLY A 497 20.86 -5.48 -5.56
N PRO A 498 21.48 -5.82 -6.70
CA PRO A 498 20.88 -5.62 -8.02
C PRO A 498 19.52 -6.33 -8.19
N GLY A 499 19.34 -7.50 -7.57
CA GLY A 499 18.08 -8.23 -7.56
C GLY A 499 16.93 -7.50 -6.87
N LEU A 500 17.20 -6.81 -5.76
CA LEU A 500 16.23 -5.95 -5.07
C LEU A 500 16.00 -4.65 -5.84
N ALA A 501 17.07 -4.04 -6.37
CA ALA A 501 16.97 -2.82 -7.16
C ALA A 501 16.07 -3.01 -8.40
N SER A 502 16.13 -4.18 -9.03
CA SER A 502 15.32 -4.52 -10.19
C SER A 502 13.83 -4.68 -9.87
N GLN A 503 13.45 -5.00 -8.63
CA GLN A 503 12.03 -5.01 -8.23
C GLN A 503 11.43 -3.60 -8.19
N GLY A 504 12.26 -2.57 -8.04
CA GLY A 504 11.82 -1.18 -8.15
C GLY A 504 11.47 -0.74 -9.59
N LEU A 505 11.80 -1.55 -10.59
CA LEU A 505 11.52 -1.29 -12.00
C LEU A 505 10.06 -1.65 -12.31
N CYS A 506 9.29 -0.65 -12.73
CA CYS A 506 7.83 -0.78 -12.83
C CYS A 506 7.36 -0.72 -14.28
N HIS A 507 6.66 -1.76 -14.74
CA HIS A 507 6.08 -1.79 -16.08
C HIS A 507 5.02 -0.72 -16.26
N SER A 508 4.04 -0.60 -15.35
CA SER A 508 3.03 0.46 -15.40
C SER A 508 3.66 1.86 -15.42
N GLY A 509 4.54 2.18 -14.47
CA GLY A 509 5.18 3.50 -14.40
C GLY A 509 6.03 3.83 -15.64
N THR A 510 6.68 2.83 -16.22
CA THR A 510 7.46 2.98 -17.46
C THR A 510 6.55 3.17 -18.67
N ALA A 511 5.46 2.40 -18.76
CA ALA A 511 4.46 2.55 -19.82
C ALA A 511 3.80 3.94 -19.78
N ASP A 512 3.40 4.43 -18.60
CA ASP A 512 2.82 5.76 -18.41
C ASP A 512 3.75 6.85 -18.94
N ARG A 513 5.04 6.77 -18.58
CA ARG A 513 6.05 7.71 -19.03
C ARG A 513 6.30 7.63 -20.53
N SER A 514 6.40 6.41 -21.09
CA SER A 514 6.55 6.22 -22.52
C SER A 514 5.35 6.75 -23.31
N THR A 515 4.12 6.56 -22.81
CA THR A 515 2.90 7.13 -23.40
C THR A 515 2.91 8.66 -23.36
N ILE A 516 3.22 9.27 -22.22
CA ILE A 516 3.32 10.73 -22.09
C ILE A 516 4.35 11.27 -23.08
N ASP A 517 5.55 10.69 -23.08
CA ASP A 517 6.63 11.17 -23.93
C ASP A 517 6.32 10.94 -25.43
N LEU A 518 5.64 9.85 -25.80
CA LEU A 518 5.19 9.58 -27.17
C LEU A 518 4.19 10.65 -27.63
N LEU A 519 3.17 10.93 -26.80
CA LEU A 519 2.15 11.94 -27.08
C LEU A 519 2.76 13.35 -27.18
N ALA A 520 3.71 13.67 -26.30
CA ALA A 520 4.40 14.96 -26.27
C ALA A 520 5.20 15.25 -27.55
N GLN A 521 5.63 14.24 -28.30
CA GLN A 521 6.32 14.41 -29.58
C GLN A 521 5.38 14.84 -30.72
N TYR A 522 4.07 14.66 -30.55
CA TYR A 522 3.05 14.97 -31.55
C TYR A 522 1.96 15.89 -30.98
N PRO A 523 2.31 17.10 -30.48
CA PRO A 523 1.40 17.97 -29.73
C PRO A 523 0.21 18.48 -30.56
N ASP A 524 0.27 18.39 -31.89
CA ASP A 524 -0.82 18.72 -32.80
C ASP A 524 -1.87 17.59 -32.96
N GLY A 525 -1.67 16.45 -32.27
CA GLY A 525 -2.52 15.26 -32.36
C GLY A 525 -2.32 14.45 -33.64
N SER A 526 -1.27 14.72 -34.42
CA SER A 526 -0.97 13.96 -35.66
C SER A 526 -0.72 12.47 -35.41
N LEU A 527 -0.34 12.05 -34.19
CA LEU A 527 -0.22 10.64 -33.80
C LEU A 527 -1.54 9.86 -33.96
N TYR A 528 -2.69 10.52 -33.77
CA TYR A 528 -4.01 9.92 -34.04
C TYR A 528 -4.18 9.56 -35.52
N ASP A 529 -3.72 10.43 -36.42
CA ASP A 529 -3.80 10.17 -37.86
C ASP A 529 -2.84 9.04 -38.26
N VAL A 530 -1.66 8.92 -37.62
CA VAL A 530 -0.73 7.78 -37.81
C VAL A 530 -1.39 6.49 -37.34
N TYR A 531 -1.87 6.45 -36.09
CA TYR A 531 -2.57 5.29 -35.54
C TYR A 531 -3.73 4.81 -36.42
N ARG A 532 -4.51 5.74 -36.99
CA ARG A 532 -5.68 5.42 -37.81
C ARG A 532 -5.33 4.97 -39.24
N ASN A 533 -4.31 5.56 -39.85
CA ASN A 533 -4.03 5.38 -41.28
C ASN A 533 -2.85 4.44 -41.57
N ASP A 534 -1.94 4.26 -40.61
CA ASP A 534 -0.72 3.47 -40.73
C ASP A 534 -0.36 2.86 -39.37
N HIS A 535 -1.06 1.78 -39.02
CA HIS A 535 -0.91 1.13 -37.73
C HIS A 535 0.49 0.51 -37.54
N ASP A 536 1.09 -0.03 -38.61
CA ASP A 536 2.45 -0.56 -38.55
C ASP A 536 3.45 0.55 -38.17
N ARG A 537 3.33 1.74 -38.78
CA ARG A 537 4.14 2.89 -38.39
C ARG A 537 3.87 3.35 -36.96
N PHE A 538 2.63 3.27 -36.49
CA PHE A 538 2.31 3.60 -35.10
C PHE A 538 3.02 2.65 -34.11
N ILE A 539 3.01 1.34 -34.38
CA ILE A 539 3.71 0.35 -33.55
C ILE A 539 5.22 0.59 -33.58
N GLU A 540 5.82 0.90 -34.74
CA GLU A 540 7.24 1.26 -34.81
C GLU A 540 7.59 2.45 -33.91
N LEU A 541 6.73 3.47 -33.85
CA LEU A 541 6.93 4.64 -32.97
C LEU A 541 6.81 4.27 -31.50
N VAL A 542 5.89 3.36 -31.14
CA VAL A 542 5.77 2.84 -29.78
C VAL A 542 7.03 2.06 -29.40
N GLU A 543 7.50 1.16 -30.26
CA GLU A 543 8.71 0.35 -30.04
C GLU A 543 9.96 1.22 -29.88
N GLU A 544 10.17 2.19 -30.77
CA GLU A 544 11.25 3.17 -30.69
C GLU A 544 11.19 3.90 -29.35
N LYS A 545 10.00 4.31 -28.94
CA LYS A 545 9.85 5.09 -27.71
C LYS A 545 10.10 4.29 -26.44
N VAL A 546 9.65 3.04 -26.40
CA VAL A 546 9.92 2.13 -25.29
C VAL A 546 11.42 1.84 -25.21
N ALA A 547 12.08 1.59 -26.35
CA ALA A 547 13.52 1.33 -26.42
C ALA A 547 14.35 2.53 -25.91
N ASP A 548 13.96 3.76 -26.26
CA ASP A 548 14.63 4.99 -25.78
C ASP A 548 14.54 5.16 -24.25
N ARG A 549 13.44 4.67 -23.65
CA ARG A 549 13.16 4.87 -22.22
C ARG A 549 13.82 3.82 -21.33
N VAL A 550 13.95 2.59 -21.83
CA VAL A 550 14.40 1.43 -21.06
C VAL A 550 15.92 1.29 -21.18
N ALA A 551 16.63 1.66 -20.12
CA ALA A 551 18.10 1.54 -20.06
C ALA A 551 18.59 0.09 -19.97
N ASN A 552 17.80 -0.80 -19.35
CA ASN A 552 18.10 -2.23 -19.22
C ASN A 552 16.91 -3.05 -19.76
N PRO A 553 16.93 -3.45 -21.05
CA PRO A 553 15.85 -4.20 -21.67
C PRO A 553 15.58 -5.56 -21.01
N ASP A 554 16.61 -6.19 -20.43
CA ASP A 554 16.50 -7.52 -19.84
C ASP A 554 15.69 -7.50 -18.54
N ALA A 555 15.59 -6.33 -17.90
CA ALA A 555 14.76 -6.14 -16.70
C ALA A 555 13.27 -6.05 -17.00
N TYR A 556 12.86 -6.01 -18.26
CA TYR A 556 11.46 -5.86 -18.66
C TYR A 556 11.04 -6.91 -19.68
N SER A 557 9.77 -7.28 -19.63
CA SER A 557 9.12 -7.87 -20.80
C SER A 557 8.85 -6.74 -21.80
N MET A 558 9.78 -6.52 -22.73
CA MET A 558 9.69 -5.46 -23.74
C MET A 558 8.41 -5.56 -24.56
N LYS A 559 7.94 -6.78 -24.83
CA LYS A 559 6.69 -7.02 -25.53
C LYS A 559 5.48 -6.55 -24.73
N ASP A 560 5.45 -6.83 -23.43
CA ASP A 560 4.34 -6.40 -22.57
C ASP A 560 4.36 -4.88 -22.37
N LEU A 561 5.55 -4.27 -22.24
CA LEU A 561 5.70 -2.81 -22.22
C LEU A 561 5.14 -2.17 -23.49
N VAL A 562 5.54 -2.66 -24.67
CA VAL A 562 5.04 -2.15 -25.97
C VAL A 562 3.52 -2.30 -26.02
N SER A 563 2.98 -3.46 -25.63
CA SER A 563 1.53 -3.68 -25.61
C SER A 563 0.79 -2.77 -24.62
N HIS A 564 1.36 -2.52 -23.43
CA HIS A 564 0.78 -1.59 -22.46
C HIS A 564 0.77 -0.15 -22.98
N VAL A 565 1.87 0.31 -23.59
CA VAL A 565 1.95 1.65 -24.19
C VAL A 565 0.97 1.78 -25.36
N GLU A 566 0.86 0.75 -26.19
CA GLU A 566 -0.11 0.69 -27.30
C GLU A 566 -1.55 0.83 -26.78
N GLN A 567 -1.96 -0.05 -25.85
CA GLN A 567 -3.30 -0.07 -25.27
C GLN A 567 -3.64 1.23 -24.56
N ARG A 568 -2.70 1.79 -23.79
CA ARG A 568 -2.89 3.06 -23.08
C ARG A 568 -3.01 4.24 -24.04
N THR A 569 -2.23 4.25 -25.11
CA THR A 569 -2.35 5.30 -26.14
C THR A 569 -3.67 5.17 -26.89
N GLN A 570 -4.10 3.94 -27.20
CA GLN A 570 -5.38 3.65 -27.84
C GLN A 570 -6.57 4.10 -26.99
N SER A 571 -6.54 3.90 -25.66
CA SER A 571 -7.63 4.35 -24.78
C SER A 571 -7.79 5.87 -24.78
N LEU A 572 -6.71 6.62 -25.02
CA LEU A 572 -6.73 8.08 -25.13
C LEU A 572 -7.23 8.58 -26.51
N PHE A 573 -7.29 7.70 -27.52
CA PHE A 573 -7.66 8.02 -28.90
C PHE A 573 -9.16 7.83 -29.20
N GLU A 574 -10.04 8.35 -28.32
CA GLU A 574 -11.49 8.32 -28.53
C GLU A 574 -11.91 9.09 -29.80
N THR A 575 -11.38 10.31 -29.96
CA THR A 575 -11.60 11.16 -31.13
C THR A 575 -10.33 11.93 -31.45
N ARG A 576 -10.21 12.43 -32.69
CA ARG A 576 -9.07 13.29 -33.08
C ARG A 576 -8.93 14.53 -32.18
N GLU A 577 -10.05 15.13 -31.79
CA GLU A 577 -10.07 16.30 -30.91
C GLU A 577 -9.51 15.96 -29.52
N ILE A 578 -9.96 14.86 -28.93
CA ILE A 578 -9.51 14.40 -27.60
C ILE A 578 -8.03 13.99 -27.66
N ALA A 579 -7.61 13.30 -28.71
CA ALA A 579 -6.21 12.92 -28.92
C ALA A 579 -5.29 14.16 -29.02
N ALA A 580 -5.72 15.21 -29.72
CA ALA A 580 -4.98 16.47 -29.80
C ALA A 580 -4.90 17.14 -28.42
N PHE A 581 -5.98 17.14 -27.64
CA PHE A 581 -5.97 17.62 -26.26
C PHE A 581 -4.97 16.84 -25.38
N TYR A 582 -5.00 15.51 -25.39
CA TYR A 582 -4.05 14.70 -24.63
C TYR A 582 -2.60 14.91 -25.06
N SER A 583 -2.34 15.03 -26.36
CA SER A 583 -0.99 15.27 -26.88
C SER A 583 -0.45 16.63 -26.45
N TYR A 584 -1.32 17.63 -26.43
CA TYR A 584 -1.00 18.96 -25.92
C TYR A 584 -0.68 18.93 -24.40
N VAL A 585 -1.55 18.30 -23.59
CA VAL A 585 -1.30 18.20 -22.14
C VAL A 585 -0.03 17.39 -21.85
N ALA A 586 0.27 16.36 -22.63
CA ALA A 586 1.49 15.57 -22.50
C ALA A 586 2.74 16.41 -22.76
N ALA A 587 2.70 17.33 -23.72
CA ALA A 587 3.78 18.27 -23.97
C ALA A 587 3.99 19.25 -22.80
N GLU A 588 2.90 19.72 -22.17
CA GLU A 588 2.97 20.58 -20.99
C GLU A 588 3.41 19.82 -19.72
N TYR A 589 3.20 18.50 -19.67
CA TYR A 589 3.55 17.66 -18.50
C TYR A 589 5.04 17.81 -18.11
N THR A 590 5.94 17.76 -19.09
CA THR A 590 7.39 17.90 -18.85
C THR A 590 7.74 19.28 -18.31
N THR A 591 7.12 20.33 -18.84
CA THR A 591 7.27 21.71 -18.35
C THR A 591 6.82 21.83 -16.90
N VAL A 592 5.64 21.26 -16.57
CA VAL A 592 5.12 21.27 -15.20
C VAL A 592 6.05 20.49 -14.27
N GLU A 593 6.53 19.31 -14.68
CA GLU A 593 7.47 18.50 -13.90
C GLU A 593 8.75 19.26 -13.53
N GLU A 594 9.33 19.99 -14.47
CA GLU A 594 10.51 20.82 -14.23
C GLU A 594 10.22 21.95 -13.24
N GLN A 595 9.07 22.61 -13.38
CA GLN A 595 8.69 23.74 -12.53
C GLN A 595 8.37 23.32 -11.08
N VAL A 596 7.59 22.24 -10.91
CA VAL A 596 7.23 21.73 -9.57
C VAL A 596 8.36 20.94 -8.92
N GLY A 597 9.32 20.42 -9.70
CA GLY A 597 10.46 19.69 -9.18
C GLY A 597 10.09 18.37 -8.50
N ARG A 598 9.00 17.73 -8.95
CA ARG A 598 8.48 16.42 -8.50
C ARG A 598 7.60 15.82 -9.59
N ILE A 599 7.12 14.58 -9.45
CA ILE A 599 6.21 14.02 -10.45
C ILE A 599 4.88 14.80 -10.44
N PRO A 600 4.43 15.36 -11.59
CA PRO A 600 3.16 16.08 -11.68
C PRO A 600 1.97 15.18 -11.35
N ARG A 601 1.06 15.74 -10.56
CA ARG A 601 -0.24 15.20 -10.19
C ARG A 601 -1.32 15.90 -11.01
N VAL A 602 -2.53 15.35 -10.97
CA VAL A 602 -3.73 15.94 -11.60
C VAL A 602 -3.90 17.40 -11.22
N VAL A 603 -3.70 17.74 -9.95
CA VAL A 603 -3.82 19.11 -9.44
C VAL A 603 -2.83 20.10 -10.09
N ASP A 604 -1.60 19.67 -10.34
CA ASP A 604 -0.58 20.52 -10.96
C ASP A 604 -0.95 20.85 -12.40
N LEU A 605 -1.40 19.85 -13.15
CA LEU A 605 -1.83 20.01 -14.55
C LEU A 605 -3.09 20.87 -14.63
N ALA A 606 -4.06 20.66 -13.74
CA ALA A 606 -5.29 21.45 -13.71
C ALA A 606 -5.01 22.94 -13.46
N LEU A 607 -4.19 23.25 -12.43
CA LEU A 607 -3.79 24.62 -12.12
C LEU A 607 -2.92 25.24 -13.21
N HIS A 608 -2.08 24.44 -13.88
CA HIS A 608 -1.33 24.89 -15.04
C HIS A 608 -2.25 25.28 -16.19
N LEU A 609 -3.19 24.39 -16.58
CA LEU A 609 -4.11 24.62 -17.70
C LEU A 609 -5.08 25.78 -17.44
N ASP A 610 -5.56 25.96 -16.22
CA ASP A 610 -6.41 27.10 -15.81
C ASP A 610 -5.72 28.45 -16.06
N ARG A 611 -4.39 28.48 -15.92
CA ARG A 611 -3.57 29.69 -16.15
C ARG A 611 -3.02 29.78 -17.56
N HIS A 612 -3.05 28.69 -18.32
CA HIS A 612 -2.39 28.60 -19.61
C HIS A 612 -3.16 29.38 -20.68
N VAL A 613 -2.42 30.05 -21.57
CA VAL A 613 -3.01 30.72 -22.74
C VAL A 613 -2.96 29.78 -23.94
N PHE A 614 -4.07 29.11 -24.22
CA PHE A 614 -4.19 28.21 -25.35
C PHE A 614 -4.04 28.95 -26.69
N THR A 615 -3.00 28.61 -27.46
CA THR A 615 -2.80 29.15 -28.81
C THR A 615 -3.67 28.48 -29.86
N ASP A 616 -4.02 27.20 -29.65
CA ASP A 616 -4.93 26.46 -30.52
C ASP A 616 -6.39 26.61 -30.05
N PRO A 617 -7.29 27.20 -30.88
CA PRO A 617 -8.70 27.35 -30.54
C PRO A 617 -9.44 26.02 -30.31
N GLN A 618 -9.02 24.93 -30.94
CA GLN A 618 -9.64 23.62 -30.79
C GLN A 618 -9.34 23.04 -29.41
N ILE A 619 -8.06 23.05 -29.00
CA ILE A 619 -7.63 22.63 -27.66
C ILE A 619 -8.33 23.45 -26.59
N LYS A 620 -8.43 24.78 -26.80
CA LYS A 620 -9.16 25.67 -25.91
C LYS A 620 -10.63 25.26 -25.76
N ALA A 621 -11.32 24.99 -26.87
CA ALA A 621 -12.72 24.58 -26.85
C ALA A 621 -12.91 23.22 -26.14
N THR A 622 -11.99 22.28 -26.33
CA THR A 622 -12.00 20.99 -25.65
C THR A 622 -11.76 21.13 -24.14
N TYR A 623 -10.78 21.95 -23.74
CA TYR A 623 -10.56 22.31 -22.35
C TYR A 623 -11.82 22.95 -21.74
N GLU A 624 -12.39 23.95 -22.39
CA GLU A 624 -13.60 24.63 -21.92
C GLU A 624 -14.77 23.67 -21.78
N ARG A 625 -14.91 22.67 -22.67
CA ARG A 625 -15.93 21.61 -22.58
C ARG A 625 -15.71 20.70 -21.37
N PHE A 626 -14.47 20.28 -21.10
CA PHE A 626 -14.18 19.42 -19.94
C PHE A 626 -14.21 20.18 -18.61
N ALA A 627 -13.94 21.49 -18.67
CA ALA A 627 -14.00 22.38 -17.53
C ALA A 627 -15.39 22.98 -17.27
N ASP A 628 -16.38 22.71 -18.12
CA ASP A 628 -17.75 23.19 -17.96
C ASP A 628 -18.56 22.24 -17.05
N ASP A 629 -19.07 22.78 -15.95
CA ASP A 629 -19.88 22.07 -14.96
C ASP A 629 -21.39 22.34 -15.11
N SER A 630 -21.80 23.15 -16.09
CA SER A 630 -23.15 23.73 -16.16
C SER A 630 -24.24 22.86 -16.80
N GLY A 631 -23.92 21.61 -17.19
CA GLY A 631 -24.71 20.90 -18.20
C GLY A 631 -25.54 19.70 -17.77
N ARG A 632 -24.90 18.62 -17.32
CA ARG A 632 -25.53 17.27 -17.22
C ARG A 632 -24.85 16.29 -16.26
N ARG A 633 -23.69 16.62 -15.73
CA ARG A 633 -22.90 15.82 -14.79
C ARG A 633 -22.58 16.72 -13.62
N ASP A 634 -22.74 16.24 -12.40
CA ASP A 634 -22.55 17.04 -11.18
C ASP A 634 -21.06 17.40 -10.91
N ILE A 635 -20.13 16.95 -11.76
CA ILE A 635 -18.67 17.14 -11.64
C ILE A 635 -18.05 17.41 -13.03
N ALA A 636 -17.07 18.31 -13.10
CA ALA A 636 -16.27 18.57 -14.31
C ALA A 636 -15.44 17.33 -14.72
N GLU A 637 -15.43 16.99 -16.00
CA GLU A 637 -14.70 15.80 -16.51
C GLU A 637 -13.17 15.99 -16.51
N LEU A 638 -12.69 17.24 -16.40
CA LEU A 638 -11.26 17.55 -16.55
C LEU A 638 -10.37 16.76 -15.58
N GLY A 639 -10.74 16.63 -14.31
CA GLY A 639 -9.94 15.89 -13.32
C GLY A 639 -9.74 14.43 -13.70
N GLU A 640 -10.81 13.75 -14.14
CA GLU A 640 -10.75 12.36 -14.61
C GLU A 640 -9.86 12.23 -15.86
N ARG A 641 -10.05 13.12 -16.83
CA ARG A 641 -9.27 13.15 -18.08
C ARG A 641 -7.78 13.38 -17.82
N LEU A 642 -7.43 14.34 -16.96
CA LEU A 642 -6.04 14.55 -16.56
C LEU A 642 -5.47 13.35 -15.80
N GLY A 643 -6.30 12.67 -14.99
CA GLY A 643 -5.99 11.40 -14.35
C GLY A 643 -5.49 10.36 -15.34
N GLU A 644 -6.20 10.13 -16.46
CA GLU A 644 -5.82 9.15 -17.50
C GLU A 644 -4.39 9.37 -18.05
N LEU A 645 -3.94 10.61 -18.13
CA LEU A 645 -2.62 10.97 -18.67
C LEU A 645 -1.51 11.01 -17.60
N THR A 646 -1.83 11.12 -16.32
CA THR A 646 -0.81 11.19 -15.25
C THR A 646 -0.21 9.82 -14.93
N VAL A 647 1.05 9.84 -14.46
CA VAL A 647 1.72 8.66 -13.94
C VAL A 647 1.01 8.22 -12.66
N GLN A 648 0.35 7.06 -12.71
CA GLN A 648 -0.47 6.59 -11.59
C GLN A 648 0.39 6.08 -10.44
N CYS A 649 1.48 5.39 -10.78
CA CYS A 649 2.39 4.86 -9.78
C CYS A 649 3.53 5.86 -9.52
N ILE A 650 3.44 6.64 -8.45
CA ILE A 650 4.46 7.63 -8.06
C ILE A 650 5.42 7.06 -7.01
N THR A 651 4.86 6.44 -5.98
CA THR A 651 5.57 5.80 -4.88
C THR A 651 5.80 4.31 -5.17
N ALA A 652 4.70 3.55 -5.27
CA ALA A 652 4.68 2.11 -5.52
C ALA A 652 3.34 1.66 -6.17
N CYS A 653 3.34 0.51 -6.85
CA CYS A 653 2.14 -0.17 -7.38
C CYS A 653 2.32 -1.69 -7.32
N PRO A 654 1.27 -2.47 -7.63
CA PRO A 654 1.36 -3.93 -7.59
C PRO A 654 2.47 -4.55 -8.43
N ASP A 655 2.77 -3.94 -9.58
CA ASP A 655 3.84 -4.44 -10.47
C ASP A 655 5.24 -4.35 -9.85
N CYS A 656 5.49 -3.40 -8.94
CA CYS A 656 6.83 -3.15 -8.41
C CYS A 656 6.98 -3.50 -6.93
N LEU A 657 6.06 -3.07 -6.07
CA LEU A 657 6.20 -3.24 -4.62
C LEU A 657 4.90 -3.54 -3.90
N LYS A 658 3.75 -2.97 -4.27
CA LYS A 658 2.51 -3.17 -3.49
C LYS A 658 2.07 -4.63 -3.57
N THR A 659 1.88 -5.29 -2.44
CA THR A 659 1.29 -6.64 -2.42
C THR A 659 -0.23 -6.59 -2.25
N GLU A 660 -0.89 -7.74 -2.36
CA GLU A 660 -2.32 -7.83 -2.09
C GLU A 660 -2.67 -7.40 -0.65
N PRO A 661 -3.84 -6.77 -0.44
CA PRO A 661 -4.32 -6.42 0.90
C PRO A 661 -4.45 -7.65 1.80
N GLY A 662 -3.82 -7.63 2.98
CA GLY A 662 -3.85 -8.74 3.95
C GLY A 662 -2.50 -9.43 4.19
N LEU A 663 -1.55 -9.28 3.26
CA LEU A 663 -0.17 -9.80 3.40
C LEU A 663 0.80 -8.79 4.05
N CYS A 664 0.33 -7.58 4.37
CA CYS A 664 1.17 -6.46 4.78
C CYS A 664 0.62 -5.74 6.03
N LEU A 665 1.53 -5.27 6.89
CA LEU A 665 1.35 -4.87 8.30
C LEU A 665 0.34 -3.77 8.62
N HIS A 666 -0.09 -3.00 7.62
CA HIS A 666 -0.92 -1.81 7.77
C HIS A 666 -1.88 -1.73 6.58
N GLY A 667 -2.97 -2.51 6.56
CA GLY A 667 -4.00 -2.37 5.53
C GLY A 667 -4.69 -0.97 5.47
N THR A 668 -4.26 -0.03 6.30
CA THR A 668 -4.68 1.38 6.29
C THR A 668 -4.02 2.14 5.14
N GLY A 669 -4.69 3.16 4.61
CA GLY A 669 -4.23 3.94 3.45
C GLY A 669 -2.88 4.68 3.58
N GLN A 670 -2.14 4.47 4.68
CA GLN A 670 -0.84 5.08 4.95
C GLN A 670 0.34 4.33 4.32
N GLN A 671 0.18 3.03 4.01
CA GLN A 671 1.28 2.23 3.48
C GLN A 671 1.89 2.78 2.20
N GLU A 672 1.06 3.35 1.34
CA GLU A 672 1.52 3.85 0.06
C GLU A 672 2.54 4.98 0.19
N ALA A 673 2.45 5.77 1.27
CA ALA A 673 3.42 6.80 1.61
C ALA A 673 4.73 6.23 2.17
N LYS A 674 4.71 4.99 2.68
CA LYS A 674 5.88 4.28 3.23
C LYS A 674 6.60 3.39 2.22
N LEU A 675 6.17 3.35 0.96
CA LEU A 675 6.82 2.60 -0.12
C LEU A 675 7.39 3.58 -1.16
N ASN A 676 8.59 3.32 -1.67
CA ASN A 676 9.17 4.14 -2.74
C ASN A 676 10.15 3.33 -3.59
N ARG A 677 9.68 2.93 -4.77
CA ARG A 677 10.47 2.15 -5.73
C ARG A 677 11.70 2.90 -6.26
N ARG A 678 11.61 4.23 -6.39
CA ARG A 678 12.71 5.05 -6.93
C ARG A 678 13.83 5.18 -5.91
N LEU A 679 13.49 5.32 -4.64
CA LEU A 679 14.46 5.27 -3.54
C LEU A 679 15.13 3.89 -3.47
N LEU A 680 14.34 2.82 -3.55
CA LEU A 680 14.85 1.45 -3.58
C LEU A 680 15.89 1.26 -4.70
N THR A 681 15.51 1.55 -5.95
CA THR A 681 16.44 1.42 -7.08
C THR A 681 17.65 2.34 -6.91
N ALA A 682 17.47 3.60 -6.52
CA ALA A 682 18.59 4.54 -6.39
C ALA A 682 19.60 4.17 -5.29
N VAL A 683 19.21 3.38 -4.27
CA VAL A 683 20.10 2.97 -3.17
C VAL A 683 20.74 1.60 -3.42
N PHE A 684 19.97 0.63 -3.93
CA PHE A 684 20.44 -0.74 -4.14
C PHE A 684 21.19 -0.95 -5.47
N ASP A 685 21.03 -0.07 -6.46
CA ASP A 685 21.72 -0.12 -7.75
C ASP A 685 23.14 0.52 -7.72
N GLN A 686 23.54 1.11 -6.58
CA GLN A 686 24.89 1.67 -6.33
C GLN A 686 25.90 0.59 -5.93
#